data_AF-A0A222NZ18-F1
#
_entry.id   AF-A0A222NZ18-F1
#
_cell.length_a   1.000
_cell.length_b   1.000
_cell.length_c   1.000
_cell.angle_alpha   90.00
_cell.angle_beta   90.00
_cell.angle_gamma   90.00
#
_symmetry.space_group_name_H-M   'P 1'
#
loop_
_entity.id
_entity.type
_entity.pdbx_description
1 polymer ?
#
loop_
_entity_poly.entity_id
_entity_poly.type
_entity_poly.pdbx_seq_one_letter_code
_entity_poly.pdbx_strand_id
1 'polypeptide(L)'
;MKTKKIPYYLLLALLTMGASLILGFLSFGGMFVLSPVVSLALGAFVLSVAYEGEIYLQNIRGALNKLFFKRDYLKHHLANEYLLKHFPNTDVTNCPEFFKDYERQLNLLHLFSHKRLDSHSLADKKRIEKALRNMEKWFAKQLFSQTTEDGPHDTPVKNYEYQLKKWLHEHEKEEWQRKFKERRSAYNYVKLFSILAGAFMGLGTTYLLVDAFAAIPLLAAIPFTTLPFLIVPMAVVAGAAYGFLTFNAVTDMINNDTIRKWYHKIRHDLSNGLTIRSVFIATAAILLVSLAVALTICTAGTWWTVAKNTRPLFSWMGKLPSFVMGVINPLITGMSSLVFNLQNTSESLELIDHATKAKHGLLKRVGKAIVDGWHNLRSRENGLQIINPARLLLKITVTPLRVLFFLGHLISIGVTADRVPGVPEILSALLGIISEGFEDAHYFFDHGHGEHHHDHHDHEEFHHVELNMSHQHEPNKPSAHTKALLKERLGTGHGHDHNVDIPTRLLKTLFAPLYALAAAWDSWASQRNMNTSRNVLNFKEAWEKQIGQQEISHVNLRGTVQPSKNWQAHYAIYRIERFKEKHLEKVVWNKGVANRKIEALNSLQNDLLEDAPVAQRLEDEKQKLIYSQQRFFGNAGAKTKTQEFIEEKLPSTISTPAA
;
A
#
# COMPACT_ATOMS: atom_id res chain seq x y z
N MET A 1 -8.09 17.80 13.86
CA MET A 1 -6.97 17.40 12.96
C MET A 1 -5.66 18.04 13.43
N LYS A 2 -4.51 17.35 13.32
CA LYS A 2 -3.19 17.96 13.65
C LYS A 2 -2.85 18.95 12.53
N THR A 3 -2.86 20.26 12.83
CA THR A 3 -2.61 21.36 11.87
C THR A 3 -1.37 21.16 10.99
N LYS A 4 -0.32 20.52 11.53
CA LYS A 4 0.90 20.14 10.78
C LYS A 4 0.69 19.20 9.59
N LYS A 5 -0.44 18.52 9.50
CA LYS A 5 -0.76 17.60 8.39
C LYS A 5 -1.68 18.22 7.34
N ILE A 6 -2.18 19.43 7.55
CA ILE A 6 -3.08 20.09 6.60
C ILE A 6 -2.41 20.28 5.23
N PRO A 7 -1.16 20.78 5.13
CA PRO A 7 -0.50 20.93 3.82
C PRO A 7 -0.34 19.60 3.08
N TYR A 8 -0.07 18.52 3.82
CA TYR A 8 0.05 17.18 3.24
C TYR A 8 -1.27 16.70 2.64
N TYR A 9 -2.38 16.78 3.39
CA TYR A 9 -3.67 16.33 2.90
C TYR A 9 -4.22 17.24 1.81
N LEU A 10 -3.96 18.54 1.88
CA LEU A 10 -4.35 19.49 0.84
C LEU A 10 -3.58 19.22 -0.45
N LEU A 11 -2.25 19.07 -0.39
CA LEU A 11 -1.43 18.75 -1.56
C LEU A 11 -1.86 17.41 -2.19
N LEU A 12 -2.05 16.38 -1.35
CA LEU A 12 -2.50 15.07 -1.81
C LEU A 12 -3.87 15.17 -2.51
N ALA A 13 -4.84 15.83 -1.89
CA ALA A 13 -6.18 15.99 -2.46
C ALA A 13 -6.15 16.78 -3.77
N LEU A 14 -5.42 17.90 -3.83
CA LEU A 14 -5.33 18.72 -5.04
C LEU A 14 -4.66 17.98 -6.21
N LEU A 15 -3.56 17.28 -5.94
CA LEU A 15 -2.85 16.51 -6.98
C LEU A 15 -3.69 15.35 -7.49
N THR A 16 -4.32 14.59 -6.58
CA THR A 16 -5.19 13.48 -6.97
C THR A 16 -6.40 13.98 -7.75
N MET A 17 -7.16 14.94 -7.21
CA MET A 17 -8.35 15.46 -7.90
C MET A 17 -7.99 16.07 -9.25
N GLY A 18 -6.90 16.85 -9.33
CA GLY A 18 -6.50 17.46 -10.59
C GLY A 18 -6.09 16.42 -11.64
N ALA A 19 -5.28 15.42 -11.26
CA ALA A 19 -4.89 14.34 -12.17
C ALA A 19 -6.10 13.52 -12.65
N SER A 20 -7.01 13.15 -11.74
CA SER A 20 -8.21 12.40 -12.08
C SER A 20 -9.16 13.18 -12.98
N LEU A 21 -9.37 14.47 -12.71
CA LEU A 21 -10.22 15.31 -13.56
C LEU A 21 -9.67 15.46 -14.97
N ILE A 22 -8.35 15.58 -15.12
CA ILE A 22 -7.71 15.68 -16.44
C ILE A 22 -7.88 14.38 -17.22
N LEU A 23 -7.66 13.22 -16.60
CA LEU A 23 -7.98 11.94 -17.22
C LEU A 23 -9.48 11.84 -17.59
N GLY A 24 -10.36 12.27 -16.70
CA GLY A 24 -11.79 12.34 -16.98
C GLY A 24 -12.09 13.14 -18.25
N PHE A 25 -11.51 14.32 -18.40
CA PHE A 25 -11.69 15.16 -19.59
C PHE A 25 -11.12 14.52 -20.86
N LEU A 26 -9.97 13.84 -20.77
CA LEU A 26 -9.40 13.09 -21.89
C LEU A 26 -10.29 11.91 -22.28
N SER A 27 -10.82 11.17 -21.31
CA SER A 27 -11.75 10.06 -21.51
C SER A 27 -13.06 10.53 -22.13
N PHE A 28 -13.58 11.67 -21.67
CA PHE A 28 -14.73 12.33 -22.28
C PHE A 28 -14.46 12.64 -23.76
N GLY A 29 -13.34 13.33 -24.04
CA GLY A 29 -12.99 13.75 -25.40
C GLY A 29 -12.81 12.57 -26.33
N GLY A 30 -12.09 11.54 -25.88
CA GLY A 30 -11.87 10.32 -26.64
C GLY A 30 -13.16 9.53 -26.92
N MET A 31 -14.00 9.34 -25.90
CA MET A 31 -15.31 8.71 -26.09
C MET A 31 -16.17 9.50 -27.07
N PHE A 32 -16.20 10.82 -26.95
CA PHE A 32 -17.01 11.69 -27.79
C PHE A 32 -16.56 11.68 -29.26
N VAL A 33 -15.25 11.54 -29.51
CA VAL A 33 -14.70 11.39 -30.87
C VAL A 33 -15.09 10.04 -31.48
N LEU A 34 -15.02 8.95 -30.70
CA LEU A 34 -15.40 7.61 -31.17
C LEU A 34 -16.91 7.45 -31.33
N SER A 35 -17.69 8.03 -30.43
CA SER A 35 -19.14 8.00 -30.40
C SER A 35 -19.67 9.32 -29.83
N PRO A 36 -20.27 10.20 -30.65
CA PRO A 36 -20.68 11.55 -30.25
C PRO A 36 -21.98 11.55 -29.42
N VAL A 37 -22.08 10.63 -28.45
CA VAL A 37 -23.19 10.49 -27.52
C VAL A 37 -22.75 11.04 -26.17
N VAL A 38 -23.29 12.20 -25.80
CA VAL A 38 -22.90 12.95 -24.59
C VAL A 38 -23.02 12.10 -23.32
N SER A 39 -24.07 11.27 -23.20
CA SER A 39 -24.25 10.41 -22.03
C SER A 39 -23.16 9.35 -21.89
N LEU A 40 -22.67 8.79 -23.00
CA LEU A 40 -21.54 7.84 -22.99
C LEU A 40 -20.24 8.54 -22.62
N ALA A 41 -19.99 9.74 -23.17
CA ALA A 41 -18.81 10.53 -22.84
C ALA A 41 -18.79 10.97 -21.37
N LEU A 42 -19.94 11.36 -20.80
CA LEU A 42 -20.09 11.64 -19.37
C LEU A 42 -19.90 10.38 -18.52
N GLY A 43 -20.42 9.23 -18.96
CA GLY A 43 -20.19 7.96 -18.31
C GLY A 43 -18.71 7.61 -18.24
N ALA A 44 -17.99 7.78 -19.36
CA ALA A 44 -16.55 7.59 -19.43
C ALA A 44 -15.80 8.56 -18.49
N PHE A 45 -16.14 9.86 -18.51
CA PHE A 45 -15.58 10.83 -17.56
C PHE A 45 -15.71 10.38 -16.10
N VAL A 46 -16.92 10.02 -15.66
CA VAL A 46 -17.19 9.66 -14.26
C VAL A 46 -16.47 8.37 -13.86
N LEU A 47 -16.47 7.37 -14.75
CA LEU A 47 -15.80 6.10 -14.49
C LEU A 47 -14.28 6.27 -14.38
N SER A 48 -13.66 6.98 -15.32
CA SER A 48 -12.23 7.30 -15.25
C SER A 48 -11.88 8.01 -13.94
N VAL A 49 -12.59 9.09 -13.59
CA VAL A 49 -12.32 9.85 -12.36
C VAL A 49 -12.44 8.98 -11.10
N ALA A 50 -13.45 8.11 -11.05
CA ALA A 50 -13.73 7.30 -9.86
C ALA A 50 -12.69 6.21 -9.62
N TYR A 51 -12.25 5.50 -10.67
CA TYR A 51 -11.27 4.43 -10.56
C TYR A 51 -9.84 4.99 -10.45
N GLU A 52 -9.46 5.89 -11.34
CA GLU A 52 -8.09 6.43 -11.39
C GLU A 52 -7.76 7.35 -10.22
N GLY A 53 -8.78 7.98 -9.62
CA GLY A 53 -8.62 8.74 -8.39
C GLY A 53 -8.03 7.91 -7.26
N GLU A 54 -8.38 6.64 -7.15
CA GLU A 54 -7.81 5.77 -6.12
C GLU A 54 -6.36 5.39 -6.45
N ILE A 55 -6.08 4.98 -7.69
CA ILE A 55 -4.74 4.61 -8.15
C ILE A 55 -3.76 5.79 -7.97
N TYR A 56 -4.14 6.98 -8.41
CA TYR A 56 -3.35 8.19 -8.24
C TYR A 56 -3.20 8.59 -6.78
N LEU A 57 -4.26 8.50 -5.96
CA LEU A 57 -4.17 8.76 -4.54
C LEU A 57 -3.10 7.87 -3.88
N GLN A 58 -3.11 6.58 -4.19
CA GLN A 58 -2.18 5.61 -3.62
C GLN A 58 -0.74 5.87 -4.08
N ASN A 59 -0.53 6.08 -5.38
CA ASN A 59 0.79 6.33 -5.95
C ASN A 59 1.39 7.66 -5.48
N ILE A 60 0.63 8.76 -5.51
CA ILE A 60 1.09 10.08 -5.04
C ILE A 60 1.38 10.00 -3.53
N ARG A 61 0.53 9.32 -2.76
CA ARG A 61 0.77 9.07 -1.33
C ARG A 61 2.05 8.26 -1.12
N GLY A 62 2.31 7.26 -1.95
CA GLY A 62 3.55 6.47 -1.98
C GLY A 62 4.77 7.35 -2.19
N ALA A 63 4.76 8.15 -3.26
CA ALA A 63 5.83 9.08 -3.62
C ALA A 63 6.12 10.10 -2.51
N LEU A 64 5.09 10.78 -2.01
CA LEU A 64 5.23 11.76 -0.92
C LEU A 64 5.82 11.14 0.34
N ASN A 65 5.41 9.91 0.68
CA ASN A 65 5.98 9.19 1.81
C ASN A 65 7.47 8.91 1.62
N LYS A 66 7.89 8.46 0.43
CA LYS A 66 9.29 8.18 0.09
C LYS A 66 10.17 9.43 0.06
N LEU A 67 9.64 10.56 -0.42
CA LEU A 67 10.38 11.81 -0.62
C LEU A 67 10.47 12.67 0.64
N PHE A 68 9.35 12.89 1.33
CA PHE A 68 9.25 13.96 2.33
C PHE A 68 8.87 13.48 3.73
N PHE A 69 7.95 12.50 3.85
CA PHE A 69 7.29 12.24 5.13
C PHE A 69 7.86 11.06 5.92
N LYS A 70 8.41 10.03 5.28
CA LYS A 70 9.11 8.93 5.96
C LYS A 70 10.62 9.16 5.88
N ARG A 71 11.18 9.81 6.90
CA ARG A 71 12.62 9.87 7.12
C ARG A 71 13.22 8.46 7.06
N ASP A 72 14.36 8.33 6.38
CA ASP A 72 15.08 7.07 6.20
C ASP A 72 14.23 5.93 5.57
N TYR A 73 13.26 6.26 4.70
CA TYR A 73 12.40 5.27 4.04
C TYR A 73 13.20 4.09 3.46
N LEU A 74 14.23 4.38 2.66
CA LEU A 74 15.03 3.35 1.99
C LEU A 74 15.75 2.43 2.99
N LYS A 75 16.24 2.97 4.11
CA LYS A 75 16.84 2.15 5.18
C LYS A 75 15.80 1.23 5.79
N HIS A 76 14.61 1.75 6.12
CA HIS A 76 13.54 0.90 6.66
C HIS A 76 13.10 -0.18 5.66
N HIS A 77 12.98 0.16 4.38
CA HIS A 77 12.62 -0.80 3.35
C HIS A 77 13.67 -1.92 3.23
N LEU A 78 14.96 -1.58 3.15
CA LEU A 78 16.05 -2.56 3.10
C LEU A 78 16.16 -3.39 4.38
N ALA A 79 15.93 -2.78 5.54
CA ALA A 79 15.92 -3.50 6.81
C ALA A 79 14.77 -4.50 6.90
N ASN A 80 13.60 -4.16 6.37
CA ASN A 80 12.47 -5.08 6.27
C ASN A 80 12.76 -6.21 5.26
N GLU A 81 13.39 -5.90 4.13
CA GLU A 81 13.84 -6.90 3.16
C GLU A 81 14.88 -7.85 3.78
N TYR A 82 15.78 -7.33 4.61
CA TYR A 82 16.73 -8.12 5.39
C TYR A 82 15.99 -9.06 6.35
N LEU A 83 15.08 -8.53 7.17
CA LEU A 83 14.28 -9.34 8.11
C LEU A 83 13.46 -10.41 7.39
N LEU A 84 13.01 -10.17 6.17
CA LEU A 84 12.26 -11.17 5.40
C LEU A 84 13.16 -12.29 4.87
N LYS A 85 14.41 -11.98 4.50
CA LYS A 85 15.34 -12.92 3.85
C LYS A 85 16.25 -13.67 4.81
N HIS A 86 16.71 -13.01 5.87
CA HIS A 86 17.77 -13.48 6.76
C HIS A 86 17.31 -13.62 8.22
N PHE A 87 16.00 -13.75 8.47
CA PHE A 87 15.52 -14.02 9.82
C PHE A 87 16.09 -15.35 10.33
N PRO A 88 16.76 -15.40 11.49
CA PRO A 88 17.33 -16.64 11.99
C PRO A 88 16.29 -17.56 12.63
N ASN A 89 16.66 -18.81 12.87
CA ASN A 89 15.94 -19.65 13.83
C ASN A 89 16.08 -19.07 15.26
N THR A 90 14.96 -18.78 15.90
CA THR A 90 14.89 -18.20 17.25
C THR A 90 15.10 -19.23 18.35
N ASP A 91 15.00 -20.53 18.06
CA ASP A 91 15.23 -21.61 19.03
C ASP A 91 16.73 -21.88 19.27
N VAL A 92 17.62 -21.35 18.43
CA VAL A 92 19.07 -21.54 18.54
C VAL A 92 19.65 -20.71 19.68
N THR A 93 20.57 -21.29 20.45
CA THR A 93 21.17 -20.69 21.66
C THR A 93 21.86 -19.35 21.37
N ASN A 94 22.51 -19.22 20.21
CA ASN A 94 23.25 -18.01 19.80
C ASN A 94 22.40 -16.96 19.06
N CYS A 95 21.08 -17.13 19.00
CA CYS A 95 20.21 -16.16 18.35
C CYS A 95 20.03 -14.89 19.21
N PRO A 96 20.30 -13.68 18.67
CA PRO A 96 20.10 -12.43 19.40
C PRO A 96 18.68 -12.29 19.95
N GLU A 97 18.56 -11.80 21.17
CA GLU A 97 17.27 -11.65 21.87
C GLU A 97 16.26 -10.81 21.07
N PHE A 98 16.73 -9.86 20.26
CA PHE A 98 15.90 -9.08 19.36
C PHE A 98 15.01 -9.92 18.44
N PHE A 99 15.55 -10.97 17.82
CA PHE A 99 14.76 -11.79 16.89
C PHE A 99 13.68 -12.58 17.64
N LYS A 100 13.99 -13.08 18.84
CA LYS A 100 13.03 -13.77 19.73
C LYS A 100 11.87 -12.84 20.11
N ASP A 101 12.19 -11.59 20.49
CA ASP A 101 11.17 -10.61 20.84
C ASP A 101 10.33 -10.16 19.63
N TYR A 102 10.97 -10.04 18.46
CA TYR A 102 10.27 -9.69 17.24
C TYR A 102 9.27 -10.77 16.83
N GLU A 103 9.67 -12.04 16.91
CA GLU A 103 8.79 -13.19 16.67
C GLU A 103 7.61 -13.25 17.67
N ARG A 104 7.86 -13.05 18.97
CA ARG A 104 6.78 -12.95 19.97
C ARG A 104 5.77 -11.87 19.59
N GLN A 105 6.25 -10.71 19.16
CA GLN A 105 5.40 -9.59 18.78
C GLN A 105 4.62 -9.85 17.48
N LEU A 106 5.19 -10.60 16.52
CA LEU A 106 4.48 -11.07 15.33
C LEU A 106 3.35 -12.03 15.70
N ASN A 107 3.62 -13.01 16.57
CA ASN A 107 2.61 -13.94 17.06
C ASN A 107 1.47 -13.21 17.79
N LEU A 108 1.78 -12.20 18.60
CA LEU A 108 0.76 -11.35 19.23
C LEU A 108 -0.11 -10.61 18.22
N LEU A 109 0.46 -10.11 17.12
CA LEU A 109 -0.31 -9.45 16.07
C LEU A 109 -1.22 -10.44 15.34
N HIS A 110 -0.74 -11.65 15.09
CA HIS A 110 -1.46 -12.67 14.35
C HIS A 110 -2.76 -13.11 15.04
N LEU A 111 -2.86 -12.99 16.38
CA LEU A 111 -4.11 -13.23 17.12
C LEU A 111 -5.30 -12.37 16.63
N PHE A 112 -5.00 -11.24 16.01
CA PHE A 112 -5.94 -10.28 15.44
C PHE A 112 -6.13 -10.40 13.92
N SER A 113 -5.40 -11.29 13.24
CA SER A 113 -5.48 -11.46 11.79
C SER A 113 -6.86 -12.01 11.39
N HIS A 114 -7.37 -11.53 10.25
CA HIS A 114 -8.63 -11.96 9.63
C HIS A 114 -9.90 -11.85 10.49
N LYS A 115 -9.92 -10.93 11.48
CA LYS A 115 -11.07 -10.66 12.34
C LYS A 115 -11.51 -9.20 12.24
N ARG A 116 -12.82 -8.94 12.22
CA ARG A 116 -13.37 -7.61 12.50
C ARG A 116 -13.35 -7.40 14.00
N LEU A 117 -12.66 -6.36 14.47
CA LEU A 117 -12.37 -6.20 15.90
C LEU A 117 -13.31 -5.20 16.57
N ASP A 118 -13.60 -5.42 17.86
CA ASP A 118 -14.22 -4.41 18.70
C ASP A 118 -13.25 -3.22 18.94
N SER A 119 -13.76 -2.12 19.49
CA SER A 119 -12.96 -0.89 19.66
C SER A 119 -11.72 -1.08 20.56
N HIS A 120 -11.81 -1.93 21.59
CA HIS A 120 -10.70 -2.25 22.49
C HIS A 120 -9.66 -3.11 21.78
N SER A 121 -10.07 -4.24 21.18
CA SER A 121 -9.17 -5.11 20.42
C SER A 121 -8.51 -4.37 19.24
N LEU A 122 -9.22 -3.44 18.60
CA LEU A 122 -8.66 -2.59 17.55
C LEU A 122 -7.60 -1.63 18.08
N ALA A 123 -7.79 -1.08 19.29
CA ALA A 123 -6.80 -0.23 19.94
C ALA A 123 -5.55 -1.04 20.32
N ASP A 124 -5.73 -2.26 20.81
CA ASP A 124 -4.63 -3.19 21.13
C ASP A 124 -3.85 -3.62 19.88
N LYS A 125 -4.54 -4.03 18.81
CA LYS A 125 -3.93 -4.31 17.50
C LYS A 125 -3.08 -3.12 17.03
N LYS A 126 -3.66 -1.91 17.04
CA LYS A 126 -2.94 -0.68 16.65
C LYS A 126 -1.71 -0.40 17.54
N ARG A 127 -1.79 -0.74 18.83
CA ARG A 127 -0.64 -0.62 19.77
C ARG A 127 0.47 -1.61 19.39
N ILE A 128 0.13 -2.87 19.15
CA ILE A 128 1.06 -3.94 18.74
C ILE A 128 1.69 -3.65 17.38
N GLU A 129 0.91 -3.27 16.37
CA GLU A 129 1.42 -2.86 15.05
C GLU A 129 2.41 -1.70 15.15
N LYS A 130 2.15 -0.77 16.06
CA LYS A 130 3.03 0.38 16.32
C LYS A 130 4.29 -0.04 17.07
N ALA A 131 4.23 -1.04 17.94
CA ALA A 131 5.39 -1.61 18.61
C ALA A 131 6.32 -2.31 17.59
N LEU A 132 5.78 -3.23 16.76
CA LEU A 132 6.50 -3.86 15.65
C LEU A 132 7.15 -2.82 14.74
N ARG A 133 6.39 -1.80 14.35
CA ARG A 133 6.92 -0.73 13.50
C ARG A 133 8.08 0.05 14.15
N ASN A 134 8.16 0.08 15.48
CA ASN A 134 9.30 0.71 16.16
C ASN A 134 10.46 -0.28 16.31
N MET A 135 10.21 -1.59 16.47
CA MET A 135 11.23 -2.64 16.35
C MET A 135 11.91 -2.57 14.99
N GLU A 136 11.14 -2.55 13.91
CA GLU A 136 11.64 -2.44 12.52
C GLU A 136 12.52 -1.19 12.33
N LYS A 137 12.12 -0.04 12.90
CA LYS A 137 12.90 1.21 12.82
C LYS A 137 14.18 1.16 13.64
N TRP A 138 14.10 0.57 14.83
CA TRP A 138 15.26 0.41 15.69
C TRP A 138 16.26 -0.55 15.04
N PHE A 139 15.78 -1.68 14.50
CA PHE A 139 16.56 -2.63 13.73
C PHE A 139 17.25 -1.96 12.53
N ALA A 140 16.52 -1.17 11.73
CA ALA A 140 17.11 -0.40 10.64
C ALA A 140 18.22 0.56 11.11
N LYS A 141 18.07 1.17 12.29
CA LYS A 141 19.14 2.01 12.86
C LYS A 141 20.41 1.19 13.11
N GLN A 142 20.27 -0.03 13.63
CA GLN A 142 21.41 -0.91 13.93
C GLN A 142 22.06 -1.49 12.66
N LEU A 143 21.26 -1.91 11.68
CA LEU A 143 21.77 -2.40 10.39
C LEU A 143 22.61 -1.35 9.66
N PHE A 144 22.18 -0.07 9.71
CA PHE A 144 22.86 1.02 9.02
C PHE A 144 23.72 1.92 9.92
N SER A 145 24.00 1.51 11.17
CA SER A 145 24.94 2.24 12.02
C SER A 145 26.38 1.93 11.60
N GLN A 146 27.26 2.93 11.74
CA GLN A 146 28.69 2.68 11.73
C GLN A 146 29.05 1.79 12.93
N THR A 147 30.01 0.90 12.75
CA THR A 147 30.50 0.01 13.81
C THR A 147 31.16 0.89 14.87
N THR A 148 30.65 0.83 16.11
CA THR A 148 31.45 1.20 17.27
C THR A 148 31.97 -0.10 17.86
N GLU A 149 33.29 -0.21 17.93
CA GLU A 149 34.01 -1.33 18.57
C GLU A 149 33.87 -1.21 20.08
N ASP A 150 32.66 -1.35 20.59
CA ASP A 150 32.44 -1.46 22.01
C ASP A 150 32.20 -2.94 22.30
N GLY A 151 33.09 -3.54 23.10
CA GLY A 151 33.02 -4.95 23.49
C GLY A 151 31.76 -5.29 24.30
N PRO A 152 31.63 -6.54 24.79
CA PRO A 152 30.51 -6.90 25.65
C PRO A 152 30.46 -5.96 26.85
N HIS A 153 29.27 -5.43 27.13
CA HIS A 153 29.05 -4.46 28.20
C HIS A 153 28.50 -5.14 29.46
N ASP A 154 28.81 -4.56 30.62
CA ASP A 154 28.45 -5.11 31.93
C ASP A 154 26.93 -5.16 32.21
N THR A 155 26.10 -4.43 31.43
CA THR A 155 24.65 -4.40 31.66
C THR A 155 23.86 -5.22 30.62
N PRO A 156 22.84 -6.00 31.04
CA PRO A 156 22.00 -6.80 30.13
C PRO A 156 21.39 -5.99 28.99
N VAL A 157 20.97 -4.75 29.27
CA VAL A 157 20.41 -3.83 28.28
C VAL A 157 21.45 -3.47 27.23
N LYS A 158 22.69 -3.11 27.59
CA LYS A 158 23.73 -2.82 26.60
C LYS A 158 24.13 -4.07 25.80
N ASN A 159 24.11 -5.24 26.45
CA ASN A 159 24.39 -6.51 25.79
C ASN A 159 23.35 -6.86 24.70
N TYR A 160 22.07 -6.51 24.88
CA TYR A 160 21.01 -6.72 23.88
C TYR A 160 21.33 -6.05 22.53
N GLU A 161 21.80 -4.80 22.54
CA GLU A 161 22.19 -4.08 21.32
C GLU A 161 23.49 -4.63 20.72
N TYR A 162 24.47 -4.95 21.57
CA TYR A 162 25.74 -5.53 21.15
C TYR A 162 25.56 -6.88 20.44
N GLN A 163 24.77 -7.80 21.01
CA GLN A 163 24.48 -9.10 20.42
C GLN A 163 23.93 -8.98 19.00
N LEU A 164 22.96 -8.07 18.80
CA LEU A 164 22.42 -7.84 17.48
C LEU A 164 23.46 -7.25 16.52
N LYS A 165 24.22 -6.23 16.93
CA LYS A 165 25.25 -5.61 16.07
C LYS A 165 26.33 -6.61 15.66
N LYS A 166 26.79 -7.42 16.60
CA LYS A 166 27.76 -8.49 16.36
C LYS A 166 27.21 -9.49 15.35
N TRP A 167 26.00 -9.99 15.59
CA TRP A 167 25.34 -10.94 14.69
C TRP A 167 25.17 -10.35 13.28
N LEU A 168 24.74 -9.10 13.15
CA LEU A 168 24.60 -8.43 11.85
C LEU A 168 25.95 -8.31 11.12
N HIS A 169 27.04 -8.02 11.83
CA HIS A 169 28.38 -7.96 11.24
C HIS A 169 28.79 -9.32 10.66
N GLU A 170 28.46 -10.41 11.34
CA GLU A 170 28.71 -11.77 10.88
C GLU A 170 27.76 -12.20 9.74
N HIS A 171 26.62 -11.52 9.56
CA HIS A 171 25.56 -11.86 8.61
C HIS A 171 25.29 -10.72 7.60
N GLU A 172 26.29 -10.43 6.76
CA GLU A 172 26.18 -9.60 5.54
C GLU A 172 25.83 -8.11 5.74
N LYS A 173 25.98 -7.53 6.94
CA LYS A 173 25.71 -6.09 7.17
C LYS A 173 26.35 -5.17 6.13
N GLU A 174 27.61 -5.41 5.76
CA GLU A 174 28.34 -4.60 4.79
C GLU A 174 27.70 -4.61 3.40
N GLU A 175 27.22 -5.77 2.94
CA GLU A 175 26.53 -5.89 1.66
C GLU A 175 25.27 -5.05 1.64
N TRP A 176 24.48 -5.10 2.70
CA TRP A 176 23.25 -4.31 2.82
C TRP A 176 23.52 -2.81 2.93
N GLN A 177 24.62 -2.41 3.57
CA GLN A 177 25.07 -1.02 3.59
C GLN A 177 25.55 -0.54 2.20
N ARG A 178 26.24 -1.38 1.44
CA ARG A 178 26.59 -1.11 0.04
C ARG A 178 25.34 -0.97 -0.82
N LYS A 179 24.40 -1.91 -0.71
CA LYS A 179 23.10 -1.88 -1.40
C LYS A 179 22.33 -0.60 -1.10
N PHE A 180 22.38 -0.11 0.15
CA PHE A 180 21.80 1.18 0.51
C PHE A 180 22.47 2.36 -0.21
N LYS A 181 23.81 2.41 -0.30
CA LYS A 181 24.54 3.48 -1.01
C LYS A 181 24.18 3.49 -2.51
N GLU A 182 24.17 2.32 -3.13
CA GLU A 182 23.81 2.14 -4.55
C GLU A 182 22.37 2.59 -4.82
N ARG A 183 21.39 2.07 -4.08
CA ARG A 183 19.98 2.44 -4.24
C ARG A 183 19.72 3.91 -3.91
N ARG A 184 20.45 4.50 -2.95
CA ARG A 184 20.35 5.92 -2.64
C ARG A 184 20.82 6.80 -3.80
N SER A 185 21.89 6.39 -4.49
CA SER A 185 22.35 7.05 -5.71
C SER A 185 21.29 6.96 -6.80
N ALA A 186 20.77 5.76 -7.06
CA ALA A 186 19.68 5.54 -8.01
C ALA A 186 18.46 6.43 -7.70
N TYR A 187 18.03 6.52 -6.44
CA TYR A 187 16.93 7.39 -6.03
C TYR A 187 17.13 8.86 -6.40
N ASN A 188 18.37 9.36 -6.35
CA ASN A 188 18.64 10.75 -6.73
C ASN A 188 18.53 10.95 -8.24
N TYR A 189 19.00 10.00 -9.04
CA TYR A 189 18.77 10.02 -10.49
C TYR A 189 17.28 9.94 -10.83
N VAL A 190 16.53 9.07 -10.14
CA VAL A 190 15.08 8.93 -10.34
C VAL A 190 14.34 10.22 -9.99
N LYS A 191 14.75 10.95 -8.94
CA LYS A 191 14.17 12.29 -8.65
C LYS A 191 14.36 13.24 -9.83
N LEU A 192 15.57 13.32 -10.36
CA LEU A 192 15.86 14.21 -11.50
C LEU A 192 15.03 13.81 -12.72
N PHE A 193 15.02 12.52 -13.06
CA PHE A 193 14.21 11.98 -14.15
C PHE A 193 12.72 12.28 -13.97
N SER A 194 12.19 12.12 -12.75
CA SER A 194 10.78 12.36 -12.45
C SER A 194 10.39 13.84 -12.53
N ILE A 195 11.29 14.75 -12.15
CA ILE A 195 11.08 16.20 -12.33
C ILE A 195 11.03 16.53 -13.82
N LEU A 196 11.96 15.98 -14.61
CA LEU A 196 11.97 16.18 -16.06
C LEU A 196 10.70 15.60 -16.70
N ALA A 197 10.34 14.37 -16.37
CA ALA A 197 9.12 13.72 -16.86
C ALA A 197 7.86 14.53 -16.49
N GLY A 198 7.76 15.00 -15.25
CA GLY A 198 6.66 15.85 -14.81
C GLY A 198 6.61 17.20 -15.54
N ALA A 199 7.76 17.84 -15.78
CA ALA A 199 7.82 19.09 -16.52
C ALA A 199 7.37 18.91 -17.99
N PHE A 200 7.88 17.88 -18.65
CA PHE A 200 7.53 17.53 -20.02
C PHE A 200 6.05 17.12 -20.15
N MET A 201 5.55 16.31 -19.21
CA MET A 201 4.13 15.98 -19.12
C MET A 201 3.26 17.22 -18.90
N GLY A 202 3.66 18.13 -18.01
CA GLY A 202 2.92 19.37 -17.76
C GLY A 202 2.86 20.24 -19.02
N LEU A 203 4.01 20.45 -19.68
CA LEU A 203 4.06 21.18 -20.96
C LEU A 203 3.19 20.50 -22.02
N GLY A 204 3.30 19.19 -22.17
CA GLY A 204 2.46 18.42 -23.06
C GLY A 204 0.97 18.59 -22.76
N THR A 205 0.58 18.47 -21.49
CA THR A 205 -0.81 18.58 -21.03
C THR A 205 -1.43 19.92 -21.43
N THR A 206 -0.66 21.01 -21.52
CA THR A 206 -1.19 22.27 -22.04
C THR A 206 -1.71 22.17 -23.47
N TYR A 207 -1.03 21.41 -24.34
CA TYR A 207 -1.51 21.16 -25.70
C TYR A 207 -2.75 20.26 -25.71
N LEU A 208 -2.73 19.15 -24.95
CA LEU A 208 -3.88 18.24 -24.85
C LEU A 208 -5.14 18.95 -24.35
N LEU A 209 -5.00 19.81 -23.34
CA LEU A 209 -6.13 20.55 -22.79
C LEU A 209 -6.66 21.61 -23.77
N VAL A 210 -5.82 22.22 -24.60
CA VAL A 210 -6.31 23.13 -25.66
C VAL A 210 -7.18 22.36 -26.65
N ASP A 211 -6.75 21.17 -27.06
CA ASP A 211 -7.52 20.32 -27.99
C ASP A 211 -8.83 19.83 -27.34
N ALA A 212 -8.77 19.37 -26.09
CA ALA A 212 -9.95 18.93 -25.34
C ALA A 212 -10.96 20.07 -25.14
N PHE A 213 -10.50 21.28 -24.81
CA PHE A 213 -11.38 22.45 -24.68
C PHE A 213 -12.03 22.82 -26.01
N ALA A 214 -11.32 22.66 -27.14
CA ALA A 214 -11.88 22.89 -28.47
C ALA A 214 -12.92 21.83 -28.86
N ALA A 215 -12.76 20.59 -28.40
CA ALA A 215 -13.67 19.48 -28.71
C ALA A 215 -14.98 19.50 -27.91
N ILE A 216 -14.97 20.06 -26.69
CA ILE A 216 -16.15 20.06 -25.80
C ILE A 216 -16.97 21.33 -26.06
N PRO A 217 -18.23 21.25 -26.56
CA PRO A 217 -18.98 22.44 -27.01
C PRO A 217 -19.10 23.57 -25.98
N LEU A 218 -19.28 23.24 -24.70
CA LEU A 218 -19.36 24.24 -23.63
C LEU A 218 -18.02 24.93 -23.36
N LEU A 219 -16.90 24.18 -23.44
CA LEU A 219 -15.57 24.71 -23.21
C LEU A 219 -15.02 25.44 -24.45
N ALA A 220 -15.45 25.05 -25.65
CA ALA A 220 -15.08 25.70 -26.91
C ALA A 220 -15.59 27.14 -27.01
N ALA A 221 -16.65 27.47 -26.26
CA ALA A 221 -17.18 28.83 -26.14
C ALA A 221 -16.28 29.76 -25.29
N ILE A 222 -15.30 29.21 -24.54
CA ILE A 222 -14.39 30.00 -23.70
C ILE A 222 -13.38 30.73 -24.59
N PRO A 223 -13.24 32.08 -24.48
CA PRO A 223 -12.29 32.83 -25.30
C PRO A 223 -10.86 32.34 -25.13
N PHE A 224 -10.11 32.22 -26.22
CA PHE A 224 -8.71 31.74 -26.21
C PHE A 224 -7.81 32.55 -25.27
N THR A 225 -8.09 33.85 -25.08
CA THR A 225 -7.36 34.73 -24.15
C THR A 225 -7.52 34.36 -22.67
N THR A 226 -8.60 33.65 -22.32
CA THR A 226 -8.88 33.22 -20.94
C THR A 226 -8.38 31.81 -20.66
N LEU A 227 -8.12 31.00 -21.70
CA LEU A 227 -7.62 29.63 -21.57
C LEU A 227 -6.35 29.50 -20.72
N PRO A 228 -5.34 30.40 -20.80
CA PRO A 228 -4.15 30.29 -19.96
C PRO A 228 -4.44 30.22 -18.46
N PHE A 229 -5.43 30.98 -17.97
CA PHE A 229 -5.79 31.01 -16.54
C PHE A 229 -6.44 29.70 -16.07
N LEU A 230 -7.00 28.92 -16.99
CA LEU A 230 -7.61 27.62 -16.70
C LEU A 230 -6.62 26.48 -16.92
N ILE A 231 -5.94 26.49 -18.08
CA ILE A 231 -5.09 25.40 -18.54
C ILE A 231 -3.76 25.33 -17.77
N VAL A 232 -3.11 26.45 -17.49
CA VAL A 232 -1.79 26.43 -16.82
C VAL A 232 -1.86 25.80 -15.42
N PRO A 233 -2.80 26.18 -14.53
CA PRO A 233 -2.92 25.52 -13.23
C PRO A 233 -3.17 24.01 -13.35
N MET A 234 -4.04 23.58 -14.28
CA MET A 234 -4.31 22.17 -14.52
C MET A 234 -3.06 21.43 -15.01
N ALA A 235 -2.34 21.98 -15.97
CA ALA A 235 -1.11 21.42 -16.50
C ALA A 235 0.00 21.30 -15.45
N VAL A 236 0.14 22.29 -14.57
CA VAL A 236 1.08 22.23 -13.44
C VAL A 236 0.72 21.10 -12.48
N VAL A 237 -0.57 20.96 -12.16
CA VAL A 237 -1.05 19.87 -11.28
C VAL A 237 -0.85 18.51 -11.95
N ALA A 238 -1.16 18.37 -13.24
CA ALA A 238 -0.93 17.15 -14.02
C ALA A 238 0.54 16.76 -14.05
N GLY A 239 1.42 17.71 -14.39
CA GLY A 239 2.86 17.49 -14.46
C GLY A 239 3.43 17.09 -13.09
N ALA A 240 2.98 17.74 -12.02
CA ALA A 240 3.39 17.37 -10.66
C ALA A 240 2.90 15.96 -10.27
N ALA A 241 1.63 15.64 -10.54
CA ALA A 241 1.06 14.33 -10.26
C ALA A 241 1.80 13.22 -11.04
N TYR A 242 2.05 13.45 -12.33
CA TYR A 242 2.81 12.53 -13.18
C TYR A 242 4.24 12.35 -12.69
N GLY A 243 4.93 13.43 -12.31
CA GLY A 243 6.26 13.33 -11.70
C GLY A 243 6.26 12.48 -10.42
N PHE A 244 5.23 12.59 -9.57
CA PHE A 244 5.09 11.72 -8.40
C PHE A 244 4.81 10.26 -8.77
N LEU A 245 3.97 10.01 -9.79
CA LEU A 245 3.68 8.67 -10.31
C LEU A 245 4.95 8.00 -10.84
N THR A 246 5.68 8.66 -11.73
CA THR A 246 6.97 8.19 -12.27
C THR A 246 7.95 7.89 -11.13
N PHE A 247 8.07 8.81 -10.16
CA PHE A 247 8.95 8.60 -9.02
C PHE A 247 8.55 7.35 -8.23
N ASN A 248 7.25 7.15 -7.96
CA ASN A 248 6.78 6.01 -7.20
C ASN A 248 7.07 4.70 -7.94
N ALA A 249 6.65 4.60 -9.20
CA ALA A 249 6.78 3.39 -10.03
C ALA A 249 8.25 2.98 -10.22
N VAL A 250 9.12 3.93 -10.62
CA VAL A 250 10.54 3.64 -10.85
C VAL A 250 11.22 3.22 -9.53
N THR A 251 10.91 3.88 -8.41
CA THR A 251 11.49 3.48 -7.11
C THR A 251 10.98 2.15 -6.61
N ASP A 252 9.72 1.79 -6.85
CA ASP A 252 9.19 0.46 -6.50
C ASP A 252 9.82 -0.63 -7.36
N MET A 253 9.97 -0.40 -8.66
CA MET A 253 10.67 -1.32 -9.56
C MET A 253 12.12 -1.59 -9.11
N ILE A 254 12.85 -0.54 -8.69
CA ILE A 254 14.22 -0.66 -8.15
C ILE A 254 14.23 -1.38 -6.79
N ASN A 255 13.29 -1.05 -5.91
CA ASN A 255 13.20 -1.63 -4.57
C ASN A 255 12.91 -3.13 -4.62
N ASN A 256 11.98 -3.52 -5.47
CA ASN A 256 11.49 -4.88 -5.59
C ASN A 256 12.39 -5.76 -6.47
N ASP A 257 13.43 -5.19 -7.10
CA ASP A 257 14.27 -5.85 -8.11
C ASP A 257 13.41 -6.50 -9.21
N THR A 258 12.29 -5.86 -9.58
CA THR A 258 11.19 -6.42 -10.38
C THR A 258 11.69 -7.10 -11.66
N ILE A 259 12.42 -6.37 -12.50
CA ILE A 259 12.92 -6.86 -13.80
C ILE A 259 13.82 -8.08 -13.63
N ARG A 260 14.74 -8.03 -12.64
CA ARG A 260 15.70 -9.11 -12.41
C ARG A 260 15.03 -10.37 -11.91
N LYS A 261 14.11 -10.25 -10.95
CA LYS A 261 13.31 -11.39 -10.45
C LYS A 261 12.49 -12.01 -11.56
N TRP A 262 11.85 -11.18 -12.37
CA TRP A 262 11.03 -11.61 -13.48
C TRP A 262 11.83 -12.37 -14.54
N TYR A 263 12.96 -11.81 -14.98
CA TYR A 263 13.87 -12.46 -15.92
C TYR A 263 14.36 -13.82 -15.38
N HIS A 264 14.82 -13.85 -14.13
CA HIS A 264 15.31 -15.09 -13.52
C HIS A 264 14.22 -16.13 -13.38
N LYS A 265 13.00 -15.73 -13.01
CA LYS A 265 11.84 -16.63 -12.91
C LYS A 265 11.52 -17.27 -14.25
N ILE A 266 11.35 -16.48 -15.30
CA ILE A 266 11.05 -16.99 -16.65
C ILE A 266 12.16 -17.91 -17.14
N ARG A 267 13.42 -17.49 -17.00
CA ARG A 267 14.58 -18.29 -17.39
C ARG A 267 14.63 -19.62 -16.64
N HIS A 268 14.37 -19.59 -15.33
CA HIS A 268 14.37 -20.76 -14.47
C HIS A 268 13.24 -21.73 -14.84
N ASP A 269 12.02 -21.21 -15.03
CA ASP A 269 10.86 -22.01 -15.44
C ASP A 269 11.05 -22.67 -16.81
N LEU A 270 11.74 -21.99 -17.75
CA LEU A 270 12.12 -22.56 -19.05
C LEU A 270 13.24 -23.59 -18.93
N SER A 271 14.24 -23.35 -18.07
CA SER A 271 15.37 -24.27 -17.89
C SER A 271 15.01 -25.58 -17.18
N ASN A 272 13.98 -25.57 -16.33
CA ASN A 272 13.50 -26.76 -15.64
C ASN A 272 12.64 -27.69 -16.53
N GLY A 273 12.35 -27.27 -17.77
CA GLY A 273 11.61 -28.05 -18.76
C GLY A 273 10.51 -27.24 -19.46
N LEU A 274 10.27 -27.57 -20.73
CA LEU A 274 9.20 -26.99 -21.54
C LEU A 274 7.85 -27.64 -21.18
N THR A 275 7.23 -27.16 -20.10
CA THR A 275 5.86 -27.51 -19.75
C THR A 275 4.89 -26.55 -20.46
N ILE A 276 3.63 -26.97 -20.68
CA ILE A 276 2.58 -26.08 -21.23
C ILE A 276 2.49 -24.79 -20.41
N ARG A 277 2.65 -24.90 -19.08
CA ARG A 277 2.64 -23.75 -18.17
C ARG A 277 3.86 -22.84 -18.34
N SER A 278 5.08 -23.37 -18.41
CA SER A 278 6.27 -22.52 -18.59
C SER A 278 6.28 -21.83 -19.95
N VAL A 279 5.83 -22.52 -21.01
CA VAL A 279 5.61 -21.92 -22.34
C VAL A 279 4.53 -20.83 -22.30
N PHE A 280 3.41 -21.08 -21.62
CA PHE A 280 2.35 -20.09 -21.47
C PHE A 280 2.83 -18.84 -20.71
N ILE A 281 3.52 -19.00 -19.58
CA ILE A 281 4.05 -17.87 -18.78
C ILE A 281 5.09 -17.08 -19.59
N ALA A 282 6.00 -17.76 -20.29
CA ALA A 282 6.98 -17.10 -21.15
C ALA A 282 6.31 -16.36 -22.33
N THR A 283 5.26 -16.94 -22.91
CA THR A 283 4.49 -16.28 -23.99
C THR A 283 3.72 -15.06 -23.46
N ALA A 284 3.04 -15.19 -22.31
CA ALA A 284 2.35 -14.09 -21.65
C ALA A 284 3.33 -12.96 -21.29
N ALA A 285 4.52 -13.29 -20.81
CA ALA A 285 5.60 -12.35 -20.55
C ALA A 285 6.00 -11.55 -21.80
N ILE A 286 6.24 -12.24 -22.92
CA ILE A 286 6.61 -11.61 -24.19
C ILE A 286 5.47 -10.72 -24.69
N LEU A 287 4.22 -11.20 -24.62
CA LEU A 287 3.04 -10.44 -25.03
C LEU A 287 2.88 -9.16 -24.21
N LEU A 288 2.97 -9.23 -22.88
CA LEU A 288 2.81 -8.06 -22.02
C LEU A 288 3.95 -7.06 -22.20
N VAL A 289 5.20 -7.49 -22.37
CA VAL A 289 6.30 -6.57 -22.70
C VAL A 289 6.12 -5.95 -24.07
N SER A 290 5.69 -6.72 -25.07
CA SER A 290 5.39 -6.19 -26.40
C SER A 290 4.27 -5.15 -26.34
N LEU A 291 3.25 -5.39 -25.51
CA LEU A 291 2.17 -4.45 -25.25
C LEU A 291 2.67 -3.18 -24.56
N ALA A 292 3.50 -3.30 -23.53
CA ALA A 292 4.10 -2.17 -22.83
C ALA A 292 4.95 -1.29 -23.77
N VAL A 293 5.72 -1.92 -24.66
CA VAL A 293 6.50 -1.21 -25.71
C VAL A 293 5.59 -0.57 -26.74
N ALA A 294 4.55 -1.28 -27.20
CA ALA A 294 3.58 -0.73 -28.15
C ALA A 294 2.88 0.51 -27.56
N LEU A 295 2.38 0.43 -26.33
CA LEU A 295 1.80 1.57 -25.60
C LEU A 295 2.79 2.71 -25.43
N THR A 296 4.07 2.41 -25.16
CA THR A 296 5.11 3.44 -25.06
C THR A 296 5.30 4.20 -26.38
N ILE A 297 5.35 3.46 -27.50
CA ILE A 297 5.41 4.06 -28.84
C ILE A 297 4.15 4.88 -29.08
N CYS A 298 3.00 4.40 -28.59
CA CYS A 298 1.75 5.12 -28.73
C CYS A 298 1.77 6.45 -27.99
N THR A 299 2.15 6.45 -26.70
CA THR A 299 2.34 7.65 -25.90
C THR A 299 3.27 8.65 -26.57
N ALA A 300 4.44 8.18 -27.03
CA ALA A 300 5.41 9.01 -27.73
C ALA A 300 4.84 9.60 -29.05
N GLY A 301 4.10 8.79 -29.80
CA GLY A 301 3.43 9.18 -31.04
C GLY A 301 2.36 10.25 -30.81
N THR A 302 1.55 10.13 -29.77
CA THR A 302 0.58 11.16 -29.36
C THR A 302 1.25 12.48 -29.11
N TRP A 303 2.32 12.48 -28.31
CA TRP A 303 3.04 13.71 -27.99
C TRP A 303 3.64 14.37 -29.22
N TRP A 304 4.14 13.57 -30.15
CA TRP A 304 4.60 14.06 -31.45
C TRP A 304 3.47 14.68 -32.28
N THR A 305 2.34 13.99 -32.43
CA THR A 305 1.17 14.46 -33.19
C THR A 305 0.63 15.75 -32.60
N VAL A 306 0.41 15.76 -31.29
CA VAL A 306 -0.18 16.87 -30.54
C VAL A 306 0.71 18.10 -30.63
N ALA A 307 2.03 17.94 -30.48
CA ALA A 307 2.97 19.04 -30.61
C ALA A 307 3.01 19.65 -32.02
N LYS A 308 2.71 18.87 -33.06
CA LYS A 308 2.71 19.34 -34.46
C LYS A 308 1.38 19.94 -34.90
N ASN A 309 0.27 19.37 -34.46
CA ASN A 309 -1.05 19.68 -35.02
C ASN A 309 -1.88 20.61 -34.12
N THR A 310 -1.53 20.74 -32.84
CA THR A 310 -2.32 21.54 -31.90
C THR A 310 -1.80 22.96 -31.83
N ARG A 311 -2.71 23.94 -31.84
CA ARG A 311 -2.37 25.34 -31.63
C ARG A 311 -1.73 25.51 -30.24
N PRO A 312 -0.53 26.08 -30.13
CA PRO A 312 0.11 26.28 -28.83
C PRO A 312 -0.66 27.31 -28.00
N LEU A 313 -0.75 27.08 -26.69
CA LEU A 313 -1.38 28.00 -25.75
C LEU A 313 -0.68 29.36 -25.69
N PHE A 314 0.66 29.34 -25.74
CA PHE A 314 1.49 30.54 -25.78
C PHE A 314 2.34 30.60 -27.04
N SER A 315 2.59 31.81 -27.56
CA SER A 315 3.38 32.03 -28.78
C SER A 315 4.82 31.52 -28.68
N TRP A 316 5.42 31.54 -27.49
CA TRP A 316 6.78 31.05 -27.26
C TRP A 316 6.89 29.52 -27.37
N MET A 317 5.81 28.78 -27.11
CA MET A 317 5.81 27.32 -27.20
C MET A 317 6.00 26.86 -28.65
N GLY A 318 5.48 27.62 -29.62
CA GLY A 318 5.75 27.40 -31.04
C GLY A 318 7.20 27.70 -31.46
N LYS A 319 8.00 28.34 -30.59
CA LYS A 319 9.42 28.63 -30.80
C LYS A 319 10.34 27.60 -30.14
N LEU A 320 9.79 26.62 -29.41
CA LEU A 320 10.61 25.55 -28.84
C LEU A 320 11.29 24.77 -29.98
N PRO A 321 12.58 24.42 -29.86
CA PRO A 321 13.27 23.68 -30.91
C PRO A 321 12.51 22.39 -31.25
N SER A 322 12.35 22.12 -32.54
CA SER A 322 11.64 20.93 -33.04
C SER A 322 12.24 19.63 -32.50
N PHE A 323 13.54 19.60 -32.22
CA PHE A 323 14.21 18.49 -31.55
C PHE A 323 13.72 18.26 -30.11
N VAL A 324 13.43 19.32 -29.35
CA VAL A 324 12.95 19.20 -27.96
C VAL A 324 11.54 18.63 -27.93
N MET A 325 10.62 19.23 -28.70
CA MET A 325 9.22 18.77 -28.73
C MET A 325 9.03 17.47 -29.50
N GLY A 326 9.90 17.21 -30.47
CA GLY A 326 9.80 16.07 -31.35
C GLY A 326 10.60 14.83 -30.93
N VAL A 327 11.70 15.00 -30.21
CA VAL A 327 12.57 13.86 -29.84
C VAL A 327 12.65 13.73 -28.32
N ILE A 328 13.05 14.80 -27.62
CA ILE A 328 13.30 14.73 -26.18
C ILE A 328 12.02 14.48 -25.39
N ASN A 329 10.95 15.24 -25.69
CA ASN A 329 9.67 15.12 -24.98
C ASN A 329 9.07 13.71 -25.14
N PRO A 330 8.82 13.18 -26.36
CA PRO A 330 8.33 11.82 -26.55
C PRO A 330 9.22 10.74 -25.94
N LEU A 331 10.55 10.92 -25.96
CA LEU A 331 11.49 9.96 -25.36
C LEU A 331 11.34 9.92 -23.83
N ILE A 332 11.27 11.07 -23.17
CA ILE A 332 11.17 11.13 -21.70
C ILE A 332 9.79 10.64 -21.24
N THR A 333 8.71 11.10 -21.88
CA THR A 333 7.34 10.66 -21.54
C THR A 333 7.15 9.18 -21.87
N GLY A 334 7.68 8.72 -23.01
CA GLY A 334 7.66 7.32 -23.41
C GLY A 334 8.44 6.44 -22.43
N MET A 335 9.66 6.81 -22.05
CA MET A 335 10.45 6.04 -21.08
C MET A 335 9.80 5.99 -19.69
N SER A 336 9.15 7.08 -19.26
CA SER A 336 8.36 7.10 -18.03
C SER A 336 7.16 6.15 -18.11
N SER A 337 6.41 6.20 -19.21
CA SER A 337 5.29 5.29 -19.49
C SER A 337 5.73 3.83 -19.56
N LEU A 338 6.88 3.54 -20.17
CA LEU A 338 7.44 2.19 -20.25
C LEU A 338 7.68 1.60 -18.87
N VAL A 339 8.30 2.36 -17.96
CA VAL A 339 8.59 1.86 -16.61
C VAL A 339 7.29 1.59 -15.84
N PHE A 340 6.30 2.46 -15.98
CA PHE A 340 4.97 2.24 -15.40
C PHE A 340 4.34 0.95 -15.96
N ASN A 341 4.26 0.83 -17.28
CA ASN A 341 3.68 -0.33 -17.96
C ASN A 341 4.42 -1.64 -17.63
N LEU A 342 5.74 -1.59 -17.47
CA LEU A 342 6.55 -2.75 -17.08
C LEU A 342 6.29 -3.18 -15.62
N GLN A 343 6.13 -2.21 -14.71
CA GLN A 343 5.76 -2.51 -13.33
C GLN A 343 4.36 -3.16 -13.27
N ASN A 344 3.39 -2.60 -14.00
CA ASN A 344 2.03 -3.14 -14.04
C ASN A 344 1.97 -4.52 -14.72
N THR A 345 2.77 -4.71 -15.77
CA THR A 345 2.99 -6.01 -16.43
C THR A 345 3.51 -7.05 -15.43
N SER A 346 4.42 -6.66 -14.53
CA SER A 346 4.99 -7.58 -13.55
C SER A 346 3.96 -8.09 -12.56
N GLU A 347 3.08 -7.20 -12.07
CA GLU A 347 1.99 -7.53 -11.15
C GLU A 347 0.95 -8.41 -11.84
N SER A 348 0.59 -8.08 -13.09
CA SER A 348 -0.29 -8.90 -13.94
C SER A 348 0.24 -10.32 -14.13
N LEU A 349 1.55 -10.46 -14.38
CA LEU A 349 2.15 -11.77 -14.59
C LEU A 349 2.25 -12.59 -13.30
N GLU A 350 2.41 -11.95 -12.14
CA GLU A 350 2.30 -12.62 -10.85
C GLU A 350 0.89 -13.19 -10.64
N LEU A 351 -0.16 -12.44 -10.97
CA LEU A 351 -1.55 -12.92 -10.93
C LEU A 351 -1.77 -14.14 -11.84
N ILE A 352 -1.29 -14.07 -13.09
CA ILE A 352 -1.40 -15.18 -14.04
C ILE A 352 -0.64 -16.42 -13.53
N ASP A 353 0.56 -16.23 -12.98
CA ASP A 353 1.33 -17.34 -12.40
C ASP A 353 0.59 -17.97 -11.21
N HIS A 354 0.01 -17.17 -10.31
CA HIS A 354 -0.79 -17.66 -9.20
C HIS A 354 -2.04 -18.43 -9.67
N ALA A 355 -2.75 -17.91 -10.68
CA ALA A 355 -3.94 -18.55 -11.23
C ALA A 355 -3.62 -19.91 -11.87
N THR A 356 -2.49 -19.99 -12.62
CA THR A 356 -2.04 -21.21 -13.31
C THR A 356 -1.43 -22.26 -12.39
N LYS A 357 -0.93 -21.88 -11.21
CA LYS A 357 -0.41 -22.82 -10.20
C LYS A 357 -1.47 -23.64 -9.48
N ALA A 358 -2.70 -23.16 -9.39
CA ALA A 358 -3.67 -23.84 -8.54
C ALA A 358 -4.24 -25.11 -9.21
N LYS A 359 -4.18 -26.23 -8.47
CA LYS A 359 -4.35 -27.65 -8.89
C LYS A 359 -5.63 -28.02 -9.65
N HIS A 360 -6.61 -27.13 -9.76
CA HIS A 360 -7.89 -27.40 -10.43
C HIS A 360 -8.17 -26.35 -11.51
N GLY A 361 -8.70 -26.79 -12.66
CA GLY A 361 -9.14 -25.87 -13.72
C GLY A 361 -10.22 -24.89 -13.23
N LEU A 362 -10.26 -23.69 -13.83
CA LEU A 362 -11.15 -22.58 -13.42
C LEU A 362 -12.62 -23.02 -13.29
N LEU A 363 -13.13 -23.79 -14.25
CA LEU A 363 -14.51 -24.29 -14.24
C LEU A 363 -14.81 -25.21 -13.05
N LYS A 364 -13.86 -26.08 -12.67
CA LYS A 364 -14.01 -26.97 -11.51
C LYS A 364 -13.98 -26.19 -10.20
N ARG A 365 -13.20 -25.10 -10.12
CA ARG A 365 -13.20 -24.20 -8.95
C ARG A 365 -14.50 -23.42 -8.83
N VAL A 366 -15.00 -22.86 -9.93
CA VAL A 366 -16.29 -22.16 -9.94
C VAL A 366 -17.40 -23.13 -9.54
N GLY A 367 -17.42 -24.34 -10.11
CA GLY A 367 -18.36 -25.38 -9.72
C GLY A 367 -18.28 -25.74 -8.24
N LYS A 368 -17.07 -26.01 -7.72
CA LYS A 368 -16.85 -26.31 -6.30
C LYS A 368 -17.25 -25.14 -5.40
N ALA A 369 -16.90 -23.91 -5.74
CA ALA A 369 -17.27 -22.71 -4.96
C ALA A 369 -18.79 -22.49 -4.92
N ILE A 370 -19.50 -22.79 -6.00
CA ILE A 370 -20.97 -22.74 -6.02
C ILE A 370 -21.56 -23.84 -5.14
N VAL A 371 -21.03 -25.07 -5.22
CA VAL A 371 -21.50 -26.20 -4.41
C VAL A 371 -21.22 -25.97 -2.93
N ASP A 372 -20.00 -25.60 -2.57
CA ASP A 372 -19.59 -25.30 -1.19
C ASP A 372 -20.35 -24.08 -0.64
N GLY A 373 -20.53 -23.05 -1.47
CA GLY A 373 -21.35 -21.88 -1.13
C GLY A 373 -22.81 -22.22 -0.88
N TRP A 374 -23.39 -23.11 -1.69
CA TRP A 374 -24.76 -23.61 -1.49
C TRP A 374 -24.87 -24.45 -0.21
N HIS A 375 -23.89 -25.32 0.05
CA HIS A 375 -23.84 -26.13 1.26
C HIS A 375 -23.73 -25.25 2.52
N ASN A 376 -22.85 -24.25 2.50
CA ASN A 376 -22.67 -23.29 3.60
C ASN A 376 -23.91 -22.41 3.83
N LEU A 377 -24.62 -22.02 2.76
CA LEU A 377 -25.90 -21.32 2.90
C LEU A 377 -26.94 -22.21 3.56
N ARG A 378 -27.06 -23.48 3.15
CA ARG A 378 -28.06 -24.41 3.71
C ARG A 378 -27.77 -24.80 5.16
N SER A 379 -26.50 -24.83 5.55
CA SER A 379 -26.11 -25.12 6.94
C SER A 379 -26.40 -23.95 7.87
N ARG A 380 -26.17 -22.70 7.43
CA ARG A 380 -26.34 -21.49 8.26
C ARG A 380 -27.72 -20.85 8.20
N GLU A 381 -28.45 -21.02 7.10
CA GLU A 381 -29.70 -20.31 6.83
C GLU A 381 -30.89 -21.26 6.67
N ASN A 382 -32.07 -20.79 7.07
CA ASN A 382 -33.32 -21.47 6.75
C ASN A 382 -33.82 -21.12 5.33
N GLY A 383 -34.80 -21.86 4.82
CA GLY A 383 -35.31 -21.67 3.47
C GLY A 383 -35.82 -20.26 3.17
N LEU A 384 -36.44 -19.58 4.15
CA LEU A 384 -36.97 -18.22 3.99
C LEU A 384 -35.86 -17.16 3.90
N GLN A 385 -34.73 -17.40 4.58
CA GLN A 385 -33.55 -16.54 4.48
C GLN A 385 -32.85 -16.70 3.11
N ILE A 386 -32.82 -17.92 2.58
CA ILE A 386 -32.21 -18.22 1.26
C ILE A 386 -33.00 -17.56 0.13
N ILE A 387 -34.33 -17.63 0.15
CA ILE A 387 -35.20 -17.06 -0.91
C ILE A 387 -35.49 -15.56 -0.75
N ASN A 388 -34.74 -14.86 0.11
CA ASN A 388 -34.93 -13.44 0.38
C ASN A 388 -35.00 -12.64 -0.94
N PRO A 389 -36.19 -12.10 -1.30
CA PRO A 389 -36.41 -11.54 -2.63
C PRO A 389 -35.57 -10.29 -2.88
N ALA A 390 -35.37 -9.47 -1.85
CA ALA A 390 -34.51 -8.29 -1.94
C ALA A 390 -33.04 -8.67 -2.11
N ARG A 391 -32.56 -9.73 -1.43
CA ARG A 391 -31.19 -10.25 -1.62
C ARG A 391 -30.98 -10.83 -3.01
N LEU A 392 -31.95 -11.56 -3.55
CA LEU A 392 -31.89 -12.09 -4.91
C LEU A 392 -31.85 -10.96 -5.93
N LEU A 393 -32.70 -9.94 -5.76
CA LEU A 393 -32.67 -8.75 -6.62
C LEU A 393 -31.32 -8.04 -6.53
N LEU A 394 -30.72 -7.89 -5.35
CA LEU A 394 -29.37 -7.35 -5.18
C LEU A 394 -28.33 -8.17 -5.94
N LYS A 395 -28.34 -9.50 -5.85
CA LYS A 395 -27.37 -10.35 -6.54
C LYS A 395 -27.52 -10.30 -8.06
N ILE A 396 -28.75 -10.17 -8.57
CA ILE A 396 -29.06 -10.08 -10.00
C ILE A 396 -28.77 -8.68 -10.56
N THR A 397 -28.76 -7.64 -9.72
CA THR A 397 -28.54 -6.25 -10.17
C THR A 397 -27.13 -5.74 -9.87
N VAL A 398 -26.68 -5.78 -8.62
CA VAL A 398 -25.42 -5.20 -8.15
C VAL A 398 -24.21 -5.93 -8.75
N THR A 399 -24.24 -7.26 -8.82
CA THR A 399 -23.09 -8.03 -9.34
C THR A 399 -22.88 -7.77 -10.84
N PRO A 400 -23.90 -7.87 -11.72
CA PRO A 400 -23.72 -7.51 -13.12
C PRO A 400 -23.36 -6.03 -13.31
N LEU A 401 -23.94 -5.12 -12.52
CA LEU A 401 -23.61 -3.70 -12.62
C LEU A 401 -22.17 -3.40 -12.21
N ARG A 402 -21.60 -4.14 -11.26
CA ARG A 402 -20.16 -4.05 -10.93
C ARG A 402 -19.28 -4.50 -12.10
N VAL A 403 -19.64 -5.60 -12.78
CA VAL A 403 -18.94 -6.05 -13.99
C VAL A 403 -19.05 -5.00 -15.10
N LEU A 404 -20.23 -4.42 -15.29
CA LEU A 404 -20.45 -3.35 -16.28
C LEU A 404 -19.65 -2.09 -15.96
N PHE A 405 -19.55 -1.69 -14.69
CA PHE A 405 -18.72 -0.54 -14.31
C PHE A 405 -17.24 -0.79 -14.53
N PHE A 406 -16.77 -2.02 -14.29
CA PHE A 406 -15.41 -2.39 -14.62
C PHE A 406 -15.15 -2.36 -16.13
N LEU A 407 -16.00 -2.98 -16.93
CA LEU A 407 -15.87 -2.94 -18.40
C LEU A 407 -15.95 -1.50 -18.91
N GLY A 408 -16.86 -0.70 -18.35
CA GLY A 408 -16.99 0.72 -18.66
C GLY A 408 -15.74 1.51 -18.29
N HIS A 409 -15.08 1.19 -17.18
CA HIS A 409 -13.79 1.75 -16.79
C HIS A 409 -12.68 1.38 -17.78
N LEU A 410 -12.54 0.10 -18.13
CA LEU A 410 -11.54 -0.34 -19.12
C LEU A 410 -11.75 0.38 -20.46
N ILE A 411 -12.99 0.47 -20.92
CA ILE A 411 -13.33 1.21 -22.14
C ILE A 411 -12.99 2.69 -21.96
N SER A 412 -13.36 3.29 -20.83
CA SER A 412 -13.11 4.69 -20.51
C SER A 412 -11.62 5.06 -20.56
N ILE A 413 -10.73 4.20 -20.04
CA ILE A 413 -9.29 4.37 -20.18
C ILE A 413 -8.84 4.09 -21.61
N GLY A 414 -9.32 2.99 -22.20
CA GLY A 414 -9.03 2.65 -23.59
C GLY A 414 -9.29 3.80 -24.56
N VAL A 415 -10.40 4.50 -24.41
CA VAL A 415 -10.74 5.63 -25.28
C VAL A 415 -9.96 6.91 -24.99
N THR A 416 -9.22 6.99 -23.88
CA THR A 416 -8.19 8.05 -23.70
C THR A 416 -7.02 7.87 -24.68
N ALA A 417 -7.06 6.82 -25.51
CA ALA A 417 -6.02 6.31 -26.37
C ALA A 417 -5.21 7.36 -27.11
N ASP A 418 -3.95 6.98 -27.20
CA ASP A 418 -2.91 7.68 -27.90
C ASP A 418 -3.19 7.84 -29.40
N ARG A 419 -3.11 9.09 -29.88
CA ARG A 419 -3.24 9.47 -31.29
C ARG A 419 -1.89 9.39 -31.99
N VAL A 420 -1.53 8.18 -32.40
CA VAL A 420 -0.29 7.91 -33.13
C VAL A 420 -0.53 8.08 -34.63
N PRO A 421 0.37 8.78 -35.36
CA PRO A 421 0.29 8.85 -36.81
C PRO A 421 0.39 7.44 -37.40
N GLY A 422 -0.60 7.06 -38.23
CA GLY A 422 -0.59 5.78 -38.96
C GLY A 422 -1.12 4.57 -38.17
N VAL A 423 -1.56 4.73 -36.92
CA VAL A 423 -2.25 3.68 -36.16
C VAL A 423 -3.72 4.07 -35.98
N PRO A 424 -4.69 3.21 -36.34
CA PRO A 424 -6.10 3.48 -36.09
C PRO A 424 -6.38 3.68 -34.59
N GLU A 425 -7.16 4.70 -34.24
CA GLU A 425 -7.51 5.03 -32.84
C GLU A 425 -8.16 3.84 -32.11
N ILE A 426 -8.97 3.05 -32.83
CA ILE A 426 -9.58 1.82 -32.32
C ILE A 426 -8.52 0.80 -31.89
N LEU A 427 -7.44 0.66 -32.66
CA LEU A 427 -6.37 -0.29 -32.33
C LEU A 427 -5.62 0.17 -31.07
N SER A 428 -5.30 1.46 -30.97
CA SER A 428 -4.68 2.04 -29.77
C SER A 428 -5.58 1.89 -28.54
N ALA A 429 -6.89 2.11 -28.70
CA ALA A 429 -7.88 1.91 -27.64
C ALA A 429 -7.98 0.45 -27.19
N LEU A 430 -7.96 -0.50 -28.13
CA LEU A 430 -7.96 -1.93 -27.81
C LEU A 430 -6.67 -2.34 -27.06
N LEU A 431 -5.51 -1.84 -27.47
CA LEU A 431 -4.26 -2.08 -26.74
C LEU A 431 -4.32 -1.52 -25.32
N GLY A 432 -4.88 -0.33 -25.15
CA GLY A 432 -5.13 0.28 -23.83
C GLY A 432 -6.07 -0.57 -22.97
N ILE A 433 -7.23 -0.97 -23.50
CA ILE A 433 -8.21 -1.84 -22.81
C ILE A 433 -7.57 -3.15 -22.36
N ILE A 434 -6.79 -3.79 -23.23
CA ILE A 434 -6.17 -5.09 -22.93
C ILE A 434 -5.12 -4.91 -21.83
N SER A 435 -4.28 -3.88 -21.92
CA SER A 435 -3.23 -3.62 -20.92
C SER A 435 -3.84 -3.34 -19.55
N GLU A 436 -4.80 -2.41 -19.50
CA GLU A 436 -5.51 -2.05 -18.28
C GLU A 436 -6.30 -3.24 -17.72
N GLY A 437 -6.90 -4.05 -18.60
CA GLY A 437 -7.66 -5.23 -18.21
C GLY A 437 -6.81 -6.29 -17.52
N PHE A 438 -5.52 -6.42 -17.85
CA PHE A 438 -4.59 -7.30 -17.14
C PHE A 438 -4.13 -6.71 -15.82
N GLU A 439 -3.89 -5.39 -15.77
CA GLU A 439 -3.52 -4.66 -14.56
C GLU A 439 -4.64 -4.73 -13.51
N ASP A 440 -5.86 -4.41 -13.90
CA ASP A 440 -7.03 -4.39 -13.03
C ASP A 440 -7.72 -5.76 -12.88
N ALA A 441 -7.17 -6.82 -13.45
CA ALA A 441 -7.72 -8.17 -13.30
C ALA A 441 -7.85 -8.59 -11.83
N HIS A 442 -6.96 -8.09 -10.96
CA HIS A 442 -7.02 -8.35 -9.52
C HIS A 442 -8.35 -7.95 -8.88
N TYR A 443 -9.11 -6.97 -9.40
CA TYR A 443 -10.44 -6.63 -8.86
C TYR A 443 -11.47 -7.78 -8.93
N PHE A 444 -11.26 -8.77 -9.80
CA PHE A 444 -12.14 -9.94 -9.95
C PHE A 444 -11.51 -11.24 -9.42
N PHE A 445 -10.19 -11.28 -9.36
CA PHE A 445 -9.43 -12.46 -8.95
C PHE A 445 -8.75 -12.32 -7.60
N ASP A 446 -8.89 -11.18 -6.92
CA ASP A 446 -8.37 -11.05 -5.58
C ASP A 446 -9.05 -12.07 -4.67
N HIS A 447 -8.20 -12.69 -3.88
CA HIS A 447 -8.49 -13.85 -3.09
C HIS A 447 -9.40 -13.39 -1.97
N GLY A 448 -10.71 -13.39 -2.25
CA GLY A 448 -11.68 -13.53 -1.19
C GLY A 448 -11.15 -14.65 -0.30
N HIS A 449 -10.79 -14.29 0.93
CA HIS A 449 -10.60 -15.22 2.03
C HIS A 449 -11.95 -15.94 2.20
N GLY A 450 -12.24 -16.85 1.28
CA GLY A 450 -13.21 -17.89 1.43
C GLY A 450 -12.80 -18.60 2.70
N GLU A 451 -13.78 -18.84 3.55
CA GLU A 451 -13.68 -19.62 4.77
C GLU A 451 -13.07 -20.99 4.48
N HIS A 452 -11.74 -21.03 4.36
CA HIS A 452 -10.97 -22.24 4.45
C HIS A 452 -10.83 -22.48 5.95
N HIS A 453 -11.73 -23.33 6.45
CA HIS A 453 -11.37 -24.21 7.54
C HIS A 453 -10.06 -24.90 7.13
N HIS A 454 -8.94 -24.38 7.62
CA HIS A 454 -7.65 -25.02 7.49
C HIS A 454 -7.66 -26.20 8.46
N ASP A 455 -8.18 -27.32 8.01
CA ASP A 455 -7.71 -28.60 8.52
C ASP A 455 -6.22 -28.70 8.14
N HIS A 456 -5.40 -28.97 9.16
CA HIS A 456 -3.95 -28.85 9.18
C HIS A 456 -3.17 -29.88 8.33
N HIS A 457 -3.72 -30.32 7.20
CA HIS A 457 -3.04 -31.26 6.32
C HIS A 457 -3.02 -30.71 4.88
N ASP A 458 -1.82 -30.68 4.30
CA ASP A 458 -1.52 -30.34 2.90
C ASP A 458 -1.19 -28.87 2.56
N HIS A 459 -0.13 -28.33 3.19
CA HIS A 459 0.66 -27.22 2.63
C HIS A 459 2.11 -27.62 2.25
N GLU A 460 2.37 -28.91 2.03
CA GLU A 460 3.68 -29.45 1.61
C GLU A 460 4.02 -29.32 0.11
N GLU A 461 3.39 -28.42 -0.66
CA GLU A 461 3.63 -28.36 -2.11
C GLU A 461 3.98 -26.96 -2.64
N PHE A 462 4.77 -26.21 -1.86
CA PHE A 462 5.52 -25.04 -2.35
C PHE A 462 7.04 -25.17 -2.12
N HIS A 463 7.51 -26.41 -2.05
CA HIS A 463 8.91 -26.75 -2.18
C HIS A 463 9.06 -27.42 -3.53
N HIS A 464 9.69 -26.76 -4.51
CA HIS A 464 10.46 -27.34 -5.64
C HIS A 464 10.66 -26.25 -6.69
N VAL A 465 11.52 -25.28 -6.38
CA VAL A 465 12.22 -24.44 -7.38
C VAL A 465 13.52 -23.88 -6.78
N GLU A 466 13.70 -23.93 -5.45
CA GLU A 466 15.01 -23.66 -4.82
C GLU A 466 15.40 -24.69 -3.75
N LEU A 467 14.95 -25.94 -3.92
CA LEU A 467 15.31 -27.06 -3.04
C LEU A 467 15.49 -28.35 -3.85
N ASN A 468 16.69 -28.48 -4.41
CA ASN A 468 17.33 -29.77 -4.64
C ASN A 468 18.63 -29.82 -3.80
N MET A 469 18.52 -29.46 -2.52
CA MET A 469 19.44 -29.93 -1.50
C MET A 469 18.60 -30.68 -0.46
N SER A 470 18.92 -31.96 -0.34
CA SER A 470 18.60 -32.90 0.74
C SER A 470 17.94 -32.31 1.99
N HIS A 471 16.92 -33.01 2.50
CA HIS A 471 16.36 -32.88 3.85
C HIS A 471 17.43 -33.04 4.95
N GLN A 472 18.25 -32.01 5.10
CA GLN A 472 18.89 -31.67 6.35
C GLN A 472 18.15 -30.43 6.83
N HIS A 473 17.61 -30.49 8.04
CA HIS A 473 17.24 -29.28 8.77
C HIS A 473 18.46 -28.37 8.77
N GLU A 474 18.51 -27.35 7.91
CA GLU A 474 19.49 -26.29 8.07
C GLU A 474 19.18 -25.65 9.42
N PRO A 475 20.05 -25.80 10.44
CA PRO A 475 19.72 -25.43 11.81
C PRO A 475 19.44 -23.93 12.00
N ASN A 476 19.74 -23.11 10.98
CA ASN A 476 19.73 -21.65 11.04
C ASN A 476 18.50 -20.98 10.40
N LYS A 477 17.55 -21.74 9.81
CA LYS A 477 16.36 -21.17 9.16
C LYS A 477 15.15 -21.05 10.11
N PRO A 478 14.29 -20.03 9.98
CA PRO A 478 13.15 -19.82 10.86
C PRO A 478 12.07 -20.88 10.62
N SER A 479 11.21 -21.10 11.61
CA SER A 479 10.06 -22.00 11.46
C SER A 479 9.15 -21.58 10.29
N ALA A 480 8.45 -22.54 9.68
CA ALA A 480 7.53 -22.27 8.57
C ALA A 480 6.43 -21.25 8.96
N HIS A 481 5.93 -21.35 10.20
CA HIS A 481 4.97 -20.42 10.79
C HIS A 481 5.53 -18.99 10.84
N THR A 482 6.74 -18.82 11.38
CA THR A 482 7.40 -17.51 11.48
C THR A 482 7.69 -16.91 10.12
N LYS A 483 8.09 -17.73 9.14
CA LYS A 483 8.26 -17.29 7.75
C LYS A 483 6.94 -16.80 7.14
N ALA A 484 5.83 -17.47 7.43
CA ALA A 484 4.50 -17.03 6.99
C ALA A 484 4.12 -15.69 7.62
N LEU A 485 4.31 -15.52 8.94
CA LEU A 485 4.06 -14.26 9.63
C LEU A 485 4.94 -13.10 9.14
N LEU A 486 6.22 -13.37 8.86
CA LEU A 486 7.12 -12.39 8.26
C LEU A 486 6.63 -11.95 6.88
N LYS A 487 6.18 -12.90 6.05
CA LYS A 487 5.60 -12.60 4.75
C LYS A 487 4.28 -11.83 4.87
N GLU A 488 3.42 -12.16 5.84
CA GLU A 488 2.18 -11.43 6.18
C GLU A 488 2.44 -10.05 6.81
N ARG A 489 3.67 -9.75 7.23
CA ARG A 489 4.00 -8.45 7.82
C ARG A 489 4.78 -7.56 6.87
N LEU A 490 5.74 -8.14 6.16
CA LEU A 490 6.79 -7.44 5.40
C LEU A 490 6.70 -7.72 3.90
N GLY A 491 5.86 -8.67 3.46
CA GLY A 491 5.69 -9.02 2.06
C GLY A 491 5.08 -7.88 1.24
N THR A 492 5.40 -7.86 -0.04
CA THR A 492 5.00 -6.81 -1.01
C THR A 492 3.55 -6.93 -1.51
N GLY A 493 2.74 -7.83 -0.95
CA GLY A 493 1.42 -8.21 -1.50
C GLY A 493 0.24 -8.06 -0.54
N HIS A 494 0.24 -7.07 0.35
CA HIS A 494 -0.96 -6.79 1.16
C HIS A 494 -2.00 -6.06 0.32
N GLY A 495 -2.83 -6.86 -0.34
CA GLY A 495 -4.01 -6.48 -1.08
C GLY A 495 -4.92 -5.57 -0.25
N HIS A 496 -5.46 -4.58 -0.95
CA HIS A 496 -6.44 -3.67 -0.42
C HIS A 496 -7.73 -4.46 -0.12
N ASP A 497 -8.42 -4.15 0.97
CA ASP A 497 -9.75 -4.73 1.22
C ASP A 497 -10.74 -4.09 0.22
N HIS A 498 -10.94 -4.76 -0.91
CA HIS A 498 -11.78 -4.31 -2.03
C HIS A 498 -13.28 -4.27 -1.72
N ASN A 499 -13.69 -4.67 -0.50
CA ASN A 499 -15.07 -4.46 -0.03
C ASN A 499 -15.44 -2.97 0.13
N VAL A 500 -14.46 -2.09 -0.08
CA VAL A 500 -14.45 -0.70 0.29
C VAL A 500 -14.19 0.24 -0.91
N ASP A 501 -14.01 -0.27 -2.13
CA ASP A 501 -13.69 0.54 -3.30
C ASP A 501 -14.82 1.52 -3.66
N ILE A 502 -14.48 2.66 -4.27
CA ILE A 502 -15.42 3.77 -4.56
C ILE A 502 -16.66 3.31 -5.36
N PRO A 503 -16.53 2.53 -6.45
CA PRO A 503 -17.69 2.02 -7.20
C PRO A 503 -18.59 1.10 -6.37
N THR A 504 -17.97 0.24 -5.55
CA THR A 504 -18.69 -0.63 -4.62
C THR A 504 -19.45 0.17 -3.57
N ARG A 505 -18.85 1.22 -3.01
CA ARG A 505 -19.52 2.12 -2.06
C ARG A 505 -20.69 2.86 -2.70
N LEU A 506 -20.54 3.33 -3.93
CA LEU A 506 -21.60 4.00 -4.67
C LEU A 506 -22.79 3.06 -4.88
N LEU A 507 -22.54 1.82 -5.34
CA LEU A 507 -23.56 0.80 -5.50
C LEU A 507 -24.24 0.46 -4.17
N LYS A 508 -23.46 0.21 -3.11
CA LYS A 508 -24.02 -0.06 -1.76
C LYS A 508 -24.88 1.09 -1.24
N THR A 509 -24.52 2.34 -1.56
CA THR A 509 -25.29 3.53 -1.17
C THR A 509 -26.58 3.66 -1.98
N LEU A 510 -26.52 3.50 -3.30
CA LEU A 510 -27.68 3.61 -4.19
C LEU A 510 -28.70 2.50 -3.93
N PHE A 511 -28.23 1.28 -3.64
CA PHE A 511 -29.06 0.14 -3.29
C PHE A 511 -29.28 -0.02 -1.78
N ALA A 512 -28.89 0.96 -0.94
CA ALA A 512 -29.07 0.89 0.52
C ALA A 512 -30.52 0.59 0.96
N PRO A 513 -31.57 1.15 0.31
CA PRO A 513 -32.95 0.77 0.63
C PRO A 513 -33.22 -0.73 0.40
N LEU A 514 -32.66 -1.31 -0.66
CA LEU A 514 -32.82 -2.72 -0.98
C LEU A 514 -32.01 -3.62 -0.03
N TYR A 515 -30.82 -3.19 0.37
CA TYR A 515 -30.07 -3.83 1.47
C TYR A 515 -30.86 -3.81 2.78
N ALA A 516 -31.60 -2.73 3.07
CA ALA A 516 -32.38 -2.61 4.31
C ALA A 516 -33.59 -3.55 4.29
N LEU A 517 -34.28 -3.66 3.15
CA LEU A 517 -35.34 -4.64 2.95
C LEU A 517 -34.82 -6.08 3.07
N ALA A 518 -33.65 -6.36 2.48
CA ALA A 518 -33.01 -7.66 2.61
C ALA A 518 -32.65 -7.96 4.08
N ALA A 519 -32.14 -6.99 4.83
CA ALA A 519 -31.82 -7.15 6.24
C ALA A 519 -33.07 -7.34 7.11
N ALA A 520 -34.14 -6.58 6.87
CA ALA A 520 -35.41 -6.72 7.57
C ALA A 520 -36.01 -8.11 7.36
N TRP A 521 -36.03 -8.59 6.11
CA TRP A 521 -36.49 -9.93 5.77
C TRP A 521 -35.64 -11.01 6.44
N ASP A 522 -34.31 -10.89 6.38
CA ASP A 522 -33.39 -11.88 6.96
C ASP A 522 -33.49 -11.92 8.49
N SER A 523 -33.64 -10.78 9.15
CA SER A 523 -33.87 -10.72 10.61
C SER A 523 -35.20 -11.35 11.01
N TRP A 524 -36.29 -11.04 10.29
CA TRP A 524 -37.60 -11.64 10.52
C TRP A 524 -37.60 -13.16 10.27
N ALA A 525 -37.05 -13.60 9.13
CA ALA A 525 -36.98 -15.01 8.77
C ALA A 525 -36.09 -15.81 9.73
N SER A 526 -35.02 -15.19 10.26
CA SER A 526 -34.12 -15.84 11.22
C SER A 526 -34.77 -16.16 12.57
N GLN A 527 -35.88 -15.51 12.94
CA GLN A 527 -36.60 -15.83 14.18
C GLN A 527 -37.08 -17.29 14.22
N ARG A 528 -37.26 -17.92 13.06
CA ARG A 528 -37.60 -19.35 12.96
C ARG A 528 -36.44 -20.29 13.30
N ASN A 529 -35.25 -19.76 13.57
CA ASN A 529 -34.07 -20.53 13.95
C ASN A 529 -33.96 -20.82 15.46
N MET A 530 -34.85 -20.27 16.31
CA MET A 530 -34.76 -20.33 17.79
C MET A 530 -34.53 -21.73 18.39
N ASN A 531 -35.01 -22.79 17.72
CA ASN A 531 -34.88 -24.19 18.19
C ASN A 531 -33.95 -25.03 17.30
N THR A 532 -33.01 -24.38 16.60
CA THR A 532 -32.08 -25.05 15.68
C THR A 532 -30.64 -24.67 16.01
N SER A 533 -29.66 -25.34 15.42
CA SER A 533 -28.24 -24.95 15.51
C SER A 533 -27.89 -23.67 14.74
N ARG A 534 -28.86 -23.03 14.07
CA ARG A 534 -28.67 -21.81 13.27
C ARG A 534 -28.86 -20.57 14.12
N ASN A 535 -28.14 -19.50 13.77
CA ASN A 535 -28.22 -18.24 14.51
C ASN A 535 -29.53 -17.50 14.23
N VAL A 536 -30.14 -16.96 15.29
CA VAL A 536 -31.18 -15.94 15.22
C VAL A 536 -30.49 -14.58 15.09
N LEU A 537 -30.90 -13.77 14.11
CA LEU A 537 -30.25 -12.50 13.78
C LEU A 537 -31.16 -11.33 14.14
N ASN A 538 -30.63 -10.35 14.89
CA ASN A 538 -31.26 -9.04 14.98
C ASN A 538 -31.07 -8.23 13.68
N PHE A 539 -31.77 -7.11 13.53
CA PHE A 539 -31.70 -6.31 12.30
C PHE A 539 -30.27 -5.85 11.99
N LYS A 540 -29.49 -5.51 13.01
CA LYS A 540 -28.11 -5.04 12.83
C LYS A 540 -27.21 -6.16 12.30
N GLU A 541 -27.28 -7.35 12.88
CA GLU A 541 -26.54 -8.54 12.42
C GLU A 541 -26.96 -8.94 11.00
N ALA A 542 -28.26 -8.92 10.71
CA ALA A 542 -28.79 -9.18 9.38
C ALA A 542 -28.30 -8.15 8.36
N TRP A 543 -28.28 -6.86 8.73
CA TRP A 543 -27.74 -5.77 7.91
C TRP A 543 -26.25 -5.97 7.63
N GLU A 544 -25.45 -6.19 8.67
CA GLU A 544 -24.01 -6.42 8.56
C GLU A 544 -23.72 -7.63 7.65
N LYS A 545 -24.48 -8.71 7.80
CA LYS A 545 -24.44 -9.87 6.91
C LYS A 545 -24.77 -9.52 5.45
N GLN A 546 -25.81 -8.71 5.19
CA GLN A 546 -26.19 -8.35 3.81
C GLN A 546 -25.12 -7.50 3.11
N ILE A 547 -24.43 -6.61 3.83
CA ILE A 547 -23.38 -5.76 3.25
C ILE A 547 -22.00 -6.44 3.22
N GLY A 548 -21.91 -7.70 3.68
CA GLY A 548 -20.71 -8.54 3.67
C GLY A 548 -19.73 -8.24 4.81
N GLN A 549 -20.19 -7.69 5.94
CA GLN A 549 -19.33 -7.46 7.11
C GLN A 549 -19.22 -8.72 7.98
N GLN A 550 -18.00 -9.05 8.39
CA GLN A 550 -17.72 -10.13 9.34
C GLN A 550 -18.23 -9.79 10.75
N GLU A 551 -18.39 -10.83 11.58
CA GLU A 551 -18.77 -10.69 12.99
C GLU A 551 -17.67 -10.01 13.82
N ILE A 552 -18.07 -9.17 14.77
CA ILE A 552 -17.14 -8.46 15.64
C ILE A 552 -16.57 -9.44 16.68
N SER A 553 -15.27 -9.69 16.61
CA SER A 553 -14.53 -10.54 17.53
C SER A 553 -13.78 -9.71 18.58
N HIS A 554 -13.83 -10.16 19.84
CA HIS A 554 -12.95 -9.70 20.90
C HIS A 554 -11.74 -10.63 21.05
N VAL A 555 -10.54 -10.08 21.18
CA VAL A 555 -9.30 -10.84 21.33
C VAL A 555 -8.77 -10.63 22.73
N ASN A 556 -8.69 -11.72 23.51
CA ASN A 556 -8.14 -11.68 24.86
C ASN A 556 -6.61 -11.87 24.82
N LEU A 557 -5.87 -10.96 25.45
CA LEU A 557 -4.41 -10.98 25.54
C LEU A 557 -3.88 -11.51 26.89
N ARG A 558 -4.75 -11.99 27.79
CA ARG A 558 -4.31 -12.56 29.07
C ARG A 558 -3.46 -13.81 28.84
N GLY A 559 -2.32 -13.88 29.52
CA GLY A 559 -1.42 -15.04 29.48
C GLY A 559 -0.55 -15.15 28.22
N THR A 560 -0.63 -14.21 27.28
CA THR A 560 0.21 -14.25 26.08
C THR A 560 1.65 -13.85 26.38
N VAL A 561 2.62 -14.56 25.79
CA VAL A 561 4.05 -14.29 25.95
C VAL A 561 4.40 -12.88 25.47
N GLN A 562 5.03 -12.10 26.33
CA GLN A 562 5.40 -10.71 26.06
C GLN A 562 6.87 -10.57 25.64
N PRO A 563 7.25 -9.46 24.99
CA PRO A 563 8.65 -9.12 24.76
C PRO A 563 9.45 -9.02 26.07
N SER A 564 10.74 -9.30 25.99
CA SER A 564 11.67 -9.27 27.12
C SER A 564 11.70 -7.91 27.84
N LYS A 565 12.16 -7.92 29.10
CA LYS A 565 12.43 -6.70 29.86
C LYS A 565 13.52 -5.85 29.19
N ASN A 566 14.50 -6.48 28.55
CA ASN A 566 15.56 -5.81 27.81
C ASN A 566 15.00 -5.02 26.63
N TRP A 567 14.08 -5.61 25.84
CA TRP A 567 13.39 -4.89 24.78
C TRP A 567 12.53 -3.75 25.34
N GLN A 568 11.82 -3.97 26.45
CA GLN A 568 11.01 -2.91 27.09
C GLN A 568 11.88 -1.69 27.49
N ALA A 569 13.06 -1.93 28.05
CA ALA A 569 14.03 -0.88 28.39
C ALA A 569 14.55 -0.16 27.13
N HIS A 570 15.02 -0.91 26.12
CA HIS A 570 15.46 -0.34 24.84
C HIS A 570 14.37 0.47 24.14
N TYR A 571 13.14 -0.04 24.19
CA TYR A 571 12.00 0.62 23.60
C TYR A 571 11.68 1.92 24.33
N ALA A 572 11.75 1.93 25.67
CA ALA A 572 11.61 3.13 26.47
C ALA A 572 12.68 4.19 26.10
N ILE A 573 13.94 3.78 26.06
CA ILE A 573 15.08 4.63 25.68
C ILE A 573 14.88 5.21 24.28
N TYR A 574 14.53 4.38 23.30
CA TYR A 574 14.24 4.81 21.93
C TYR A 574 13.08 5.82 21.87
N ARG A 575 12.03 5.60 22.67
CA ARG A 575 10.85 6.48 22.71
C ARG A 575 11.18 7.83 23.35
N ILE A 576 11.99 7.84 24.39
CA ILE A 576 12.50 9.06 25.03
C ILE A 576 13.34 9.87 24.03
N GLU A 577 14.27 9.21 23.32
CA GLU A 577 15.09 9.85 22.28
C GLU A 577 14.24 10.53 21.21
N ARG A 578 13.23 9.80 20.70
CA ARG A 578 12.31 10.33 19.68
C ARG A 578 11.40 11.43 20.21
N PHE A 579 11.14 11.47 21.51
CA PHE A 579 10.41 12.56 22.14
C PHE A 579 11.29 13.81 22.21
N LYS A 580 12.55 13.71 22.67
CA LYS A 580 13.52 14.81 22.70
C LYS A 580 13.67 15.47 21.33
N GLU A 581 13.96 14.67 20.30
CA GLU A 581 14.16 15.15 18.91
C GLU A 581 12.94 15.93 18.37
N LYS A 582 11.73 15.47 18.70
CA LYS A 582 10.49 16.04 18.14
C LYS A 582 9.95 17.21 18.92
N HIS A 583 10.17 17.23 20.23
CA HIS A 583 9.45 18.12 21.13
C HIS A 583 10.35 19.07 21.90
N LEU A 584 11.64 18.79 22.08
CA LEU A 584 12.55 19.56 22.92
C LEU A 584 13.71 20.18 22.14
N GLU A 585 14.39 19.44 21.26
CA GLU A 585 15.61 19.92 20.59
C GLU A 585 15.37 21.06 19.58
N LYS A 586 14.23 21.05 18.89
CA LYS A 586 13.92 22.03 17.82
C LYS A 586 13.20 23.27 18.35
N VAL A 587 13.32 23.54 19.64
CA VAL A 587 12.54 24.59 20.30
C VAL A 587 13.34 25.89 20.29
N VAL A 588 12.70 26.96 19.83
CA VAL A 588 13.33 28.27 19.70
C VAL A 588 13.12 29.11 20.96
N TRP A 589 11.95 28.98 21.62
CA TRP A 589 11.60 29.74 22.84
C TRP A 589 11.81 28.97 24.14
N ASN A 590 12.30 29.67 25.17
CA ASN A 590 12.55 29.13 26.50
C ASN A 590 13.40 27.83 26.48
N LYS A 591 14.54 27.92 25.79
CA LYS A 591 15.50 26.81 25.63
C LYS A 591 16.00 26.27 26.97
N GLY A 592 16.11 27.10 28.02
CA GLY A 592 16.53 26.67 29.35
C GLY A 592 15.63 25.59 29.95
N VAL A 593 14.30 25.77 29.89
CA VAL A 593 13.35 24.74 30.35
C VAL A 593 13.41 23.50 29.46
N ALA A 594 13.58 23.66 28.15
CA ALA A 594 13.73 22.52 27.23
C ALA A 594 15.00 21.71 27.52
N ASN A 595 16.13 22.36 27.78
CA ASN A 595 17.41 21.72 28.09
C ASN A 595 17.35 20.96 29.43
N ARG A 596 16.80 21.57 30.48
CA ARG A 596 16.61 20.87 31.77
C ARG A 596 15.71 19.63 31.64
N LYS A 597 14.69 19.70 30.78
CA LYS A 597 13.86 18.53 30.44
C LYS A 597 14.65 17.46 29.68
N ILE A 598 15.54 17.87 28.77
CA ILE A 598 16.44 16.95 28.06
C ILE A 598 17.39 16.28 29.05
N GLU A 599 18.02 17.02 29.96
CA GLU A 599 18.92 16.49 31.00
C GLU A 599 18.22 15.48 31.89
N ALA A 600 17.01 15.80 32.38
CA ALA A 600 16.22 14.86 33.18
C ALA A 600 15.87 13.58 32.40
N LEU A 601 15.53 13.71 31.11
CA LEU A 601 15.27 12.55 30.25
C LEU A 601 16.54 11.75 29.92
N ASN A 602 17.70 12.39 29.83
CA ASN A 602 18.99 11.71 29.65
C ASN A 602 19.36 10.91 30.91
N SER A 603 19.14 11.47 32.10
CA SER A 603 19.29 10.74 33.37
C SER A 603 18.41 9.50 33.38
N LEU A 604 17.12 9.64 33.05
CA LEU A 604 16.22 8.49 32.92
C LEU A 604 16.74 7.44 31.92
N GLN A 605 17.25 7.85 30.75
CA GLN A 605 17.81 6.91 29.79
C GLN A 605 19.03 6.16 30.35
N ASN A 606 19.90 6.84 31.08
CA ASN A 606 21.07 6.22 31.71
C ASN A 606 20.65 5.22 32.80
N ASP A 607 19.69 5.57 33.64
CA ASP A 607 19.16 4.67 34.67
C ASP A 607 18.55 3.40 34.04
N LEU A 608 17.84 3.55 32.92
CA LEU A 608 17.28 2.41 32.17
C LEU A 608 18.36 1.56 31.48
N LEU A 609 19.54 2.10 31.19
CA LEU A 609 20.68 1.35 30.67
C LEU A 609 21.40 0.53 31.77
N GLU A 610 21.23 0.92 33.03
CA GLU A 610 21.78 0.26 34.22
C GLU A 610 20.83 -0.82 34.79
N ASP A 611 19.89 -1.32 33.98
CA ASP A 611 18.94 -2.40 34.30
C ASP A 611 17.90 -2.06 35.39
N ALA A 612 17.62 -0.76 35.60
CA ALA A 612 16.53 -0.36 36.48
C ALA A 612 15.16 -0.85 35.94
N PRO A 613 14.27 -1.41 36.78
CA PRO A 613 12.94 -1.83 36.36
C PRO A 613 12.15 -0.67 35.76
N VAL A 614 11.83 -0.75 34.46
CA VAL A 614 11.22 0.35 33.70
C VAL A 614 9.96 0.91 34.36
N ALA A 615 9.10 0.03 34.87
CA ALA A 615 7.84 0.43 35.53
C ALA A 615 8.08 1.24 36.82
N GLN A 616 9.02 0.78 37.67
CA GLN A 616 9.34 1.46 38.92
C GLN A 616 10.00 2.81 38.64
N ARG A 617 10.97 2.85 37.73
CA ARG A 617 11.67 4.10 37.42
C ARG A 617 10.73 5.14 36.79
N LEU A 618 9.80 4.71 35.95
CA LEU A 618 8.79 5.62 35.41
C LEU A 618 7.88 6.20 36.50
N GLU A 619 7.60 5.47 37.58
CA GLU A 619 6.80 6.00 38.70
C GLU A 619 7.55 7.09 39.46
N ASP A 620 8.85 6.91 39.72
CA ASP A 620 9.70 7.93 40.34
C ASP A 620 9.76 9.20 39.48
N GLU A 621 9.86 9.04 38.16
CA GLU A 621 9.97 10.14 37.22
C GLU A 621 8.70 10.99 37.13
N LYS A 622 7.51 10.41 37.38
CA LYS A 622 6.25 11.17 37.40
C LYS A 622 6.27 12.27 38.46
N GLN A 623 7.02 12.09 39.54
CA GLN A 623 7.10 13.06 40.65
C GLN A 623 8.02 14.25 40.35
N LYS A 624 8.83 14.21 39.28
CA LYS A 624 9.76 15.31 38.99
C LYS A 624 9.04 16.53 38.42
N LEU A 625 9.05 17.61 39.20
CA LEU A 625 8.46 18.91 38.84
C LEU A 625 9.01 19.50 37.53
N ILE A 626 10.21 19.10 37.09
CA ILE A 626 10.78 19.59 35.84
C ILE A 626 9.88 19.26 34.63
N TYR A 627 9.16 18.15 34.66
CA TYR A 627 8.28 17.76 33.56
C TYR A 627 7.01 18.62 33.49
N SER A 628 6.49 19.10 34.62
CA SER A 628 5.31 19.98 34.66
C SER A 628 5.63 21.45 34.34
N GLN A 629 6.91 21.85 34.28
CA GLN A 629 7.28 23.22 33.91
C GLN A 629 6.83 23.60 32.49
N GLN A 630 5.99 24.63 32.40
CA GLN A 630 5.49 25.16 31.13
C GLN A 630 6.59 25.90 30.38
N ARG A 631 6.57 25.79 29.04
CA ARG A 631 7.49 26.51 28.16
C ARG A 631 6.87 27.79 27.58
N PHE A 632 5.55 27.86 27.58
CA PHE A 632 4.71 28.95 27.06
C PHE A 632 3.74 29.39 28.16
N PHE A 633 2.88 30.36 27.86
CA PHE A 633 1.70 30.67 28.66
C PHE A 633 0.82 29.42 28.74
N GLY A 634 0.86 28.73 29.87
CA GLY A 634 0.02 27.57 30.15
C GLY A 634 -0.98 27.92 31.23
N ASN A 635 -2.21 27.45 31.08
CA ASN A 635 -3.22 27.56 32.14
C ASN A 635 -2.70 26.86 33.39
N ALA A 636 -2.89 27.46 34.56
CA ALA A 636 -2.62 26.82 35.84
C ALA A 636 -3.31 25.45 35.88
N GLY A 637 -2.53 24.39 36.10
CA GLY A 637 -3.04 23.00 36.15
C GLY A 637 -3.01 22.21 34.82
N ALA A 638 -2.68 22.82 33.67
CA ALA A 638 -2.57 22.06 32.43
C ALA A 638 -1.29 21.19 32.40
N LYS A 639 -1.41 19.88 32.14
CA LYS A 639 -0.25 18.99 31.97
C LYS A 639 0.58 19.43 30.76
N THR A 640 1.90 19.44 30.91
CA THR A 640 2.77 19.66 29.73
C THR A 640 2.82 18.40 28.86
N LYS A 641 3.21 18.55 27.59
CA LYS A 641 3.45 17.39 26.70
C LYS A 641 4.52 16.43 27.22
N THR A 642 5.48 16.91 28.01
CA THR A 642 6.52 16.06 28.61
C THR A 642 5.95 15.27 29.78
N GLN A 643 5.11 15.92 30.59
CA GLN A 643 4.40 15.28 31.68
C GLN A 643 3.42 14.20 31.17
N GLU A 644 2.56 14.54 30.20
CA GLU A 644 1.67 13.57 29.52
C GLU A 644 2.45 12.42 28.86
N PHE A 645 3.68 12.68 28.39
CA PHE A 645 4.51 11.64 27.82
C PHE A 645 5.00 10.64 28.86
N ILE A 646 5.50 11.11 30.02
CA ILE A 646 6.01 10.25 31.10
C ILE A 646 4.87 9.56 31.86
N GLU A 647 3.77 10.26 32.13
CA GLU A 647 2.67 9.71 32.92
C GLU A 647 1.81 8.71 32.15
N GLU A 648 1.54 8.98 30.88
CA GLU A 648 0.51 8.25 30.13
C GLU A 648 1.10 7.53 28.92
N LYS A 649 1.76 8.26 28.01
CA LYS A 649 2.13 7.69 26.69
C LYS A 649 3.27 6.69 26.74
N LEU A 650 4.27 6.89 27.60
CA LEU A 650 5.42 6.01 27.70
C LEU A 650 5.01 4.70 28.43
N PRO A 651 4.37 4.75 29.62
CA PRO A 651 3.83 3.56 30.28
C PRO A 651 2.85 2.81 29.40
N SER A 652 1.81 3.44 28.84
CA SER A 652 0.79 2.73 28.03
C SER A 652 1.34 2.01 26.78
N THR A 653 2.59 2.29 26.40
CA THR A 653 3.25 1.71 25.23
C THR A 653 4.25 0.61 25.63
N ILE A 654 4.76 0.63 26.86
CA ILE A 654 5.73 -0.36 27.38
C ILE A 654 5.01 -1.38 28.28
N SER A 655 4.06 -0.91 29.08
CA SER A 655 3.18 -1.70 29.92
C SER A 655 2.25 -2.56 29.05
N THR A 656 2.07 -3.80 29.48
CA THR A 656 1.06 -4.73 28.98
C THR A 656 -0.34 -4.09 29.05
N PRO A 657 -1.28 -4.45 28.15
CA PRO A 657 -2.70 -4.22 28.42
C PRO A 657 -3.01 -4.78 29.81
N ALA A 658 -3.70 -3.97 30.63
CA ALA A 658 -3.98 -4.29 32.01
C ALA A 658 -4.58 -5.69 32.12
N ALA A 659 -4.08 -6.44 33.12
CA ALA A 659 -4.57 -7.75 33.49
C ALA A 659 -6.08 -7.74 33.68
#